data_AF-A0A8J4RZN6-F1
#
_entry.id   AF-A0A8J4RZN6-F1
#
_cell.length_a   1.000
_cell.length_b   1.000
_cell.length_c   1.000
_cell.angle_alpha   90.00
_cell.angle_beta   90.00
_cell.angle_gamma   90.00
#
_symmetry.space_group_name_H-M   'P 1'
#
loop_
_entity.id
_entity.type
_entity.pdbx_description
1 polymer ?
#
loop_
_entity_poly.entity_id
_entity_poly.type
_entity_poly.pdbx_seq_one_letter_code
_entity_poly.pdbx_strand_id
1 'polypeptide(L)'
;MVQQSHLLNDRLSIDSLQKIKPDETLPTSYSELKSPNGVLLQNDDGSLRPPNGSVSAYSWENLGMLTHIAAVGIVYGTVSGVIYSVLNNYLHMSATLVATATALVTFPRALRLFTGLLTDCVPICGYRRRPYMILGWMLSFVSCLLMAALPLGEPYYGDPSLSDIATSDLTPEQLALINTDAPNRGIKLIILMMIANFGSVMAFSGFNGTLMDVSQREPESRRGTLLGDVTILHYAFTIVSSFMTGIGLNSEDYGGTFSWTMGFNAIMWVCAAASLLTIPFSWYCIQEVKGERVSTSVSTYLYNLFQERAIYRYVAFHFFYNVFSSITVTSASVIKSDWAKVEPLSSGIANMATALLTISGAFLVKKCGLHWNWRYIIIVCQVTVVCIDAIPTMLTIWDVYRNQWFWLGVPLVAEVPTAVAGYVAQLFMLEIENTKGFEATLLGLAVTTDAVGSPFATVITKSVDGYFDIERTFIEQDDHHVRLQVTYAYLIAYVFNIVSVGFVFLLPKQKAEHVKLATEAYRLGPAPASESYLNYHKILEICRLSGAQAVHPGYGFLSENAAFARACQEANIEFIGPPVKAIEDMGSKSASKDIMIAAGVPVTPGYHGEDQSFDTLQKEARKIGYPVLIKAVLGGGGKGMRIVDQDKDLQEALDACPNMSEALRKKMGDAAVAAAKAVGYVGAGTVEFLLDEDESFYFMEMNTRLQVEHPVTEMITQQDLVELQLKVAAGQELPIRQEDLKIHGHAFEARIYAENPYNDFLPGSGKVQHLRLPPVSKDVRVDTGIVEGDEVSIFYDPMIAKLIVHGDNRQAALDKMVKALHQYQIVGLPTNIEFVSRTADHDAFREGGVDTSFLNKFGGDVLGSLGVYPMYATALGAVSLLLLEQLPRQSREGFSSELHSPWSDDSLAYFRSLETLERKLVLSHDDTEESVTVKCLSKNSYEVQLNHEDNTPTSLSVNGTVDDSGNFKYRVNNRTFKGTAVIHHENLHIFCDDNTQRYEYKFHVPLPSFEPAEGSAGATVHSKITAPMPGKIIKVLVKNGDAITAEQPMLIMEAMKMEHVIRAPKNGSVREVFCEQDDFVTDGHVLVELD
;
A
#
# COMPACT_ATOMS: atom_id res chain seq x y z
N MET A 1 46.99 15.28 26.67
CA MET A 1 46.11 16.44 26.90
C MET A 1 44.72 16.09 26.35
N VAL A 2 43.90 15.24 26.98
CA VAL A 2 43.08 15.44 28.20
C VAL A 2 42.10 16.63 28.13
N GLN A 3 41.90 17.26 26.97
CA GLN A 3 40.93 18.37 26.84
C GLN A 3 40.24 18.44 25.47
N GLN A 4 39.86 17.28 24.90
CA GLN A 4 38.96 17.21 23.73
C GLN A 4 37.84 16.16 23.88
N SER A 5 37.71 15.54 25.06
CA SER A 5 36.66 14.56 25.37
C SER A 5 35.43 15.16 26.05
N HIS A 6 35.35 16.49 26.20
CA HIS A 6 34.29 17.17 26.96
C HIS A 6 33.32 18.02 26.13
N LEU A 7 33.44 18.02 24.79
CA LEU A 7 32.52 18.75 23.89
C LEU A 7 31.65 17.84 22.99
N LEU A 8 31.71 16.52 23.17
CA LEU A 8 30.92 15.53 22.40
C LEU A 8 29.78 14.89 23.21
N ASN A 9 29.59 15.26 24.47
CA ASN A 9 28.60 14.64 25.37
C ASN A 9 27.37 15.49 25.69
N ASP A 10 27.24 16.70 25.14
CA ASP A 10 26.04 17.52 25.29
C ASP A 10 25.35 17.71 23.93
N ARG A 11 24.18 17.07 23.78
CA ARG A 11 23.19 17.10 22.66
C ARG A 11 23.12 15.92 21.68
N LEU A 12 23.28 14.68 22.17
CA LEU A 12 22.66 13.50 21.55
C LEU A 12 21.78 12.80 22.59
N SER A 13 20.70 13.46 23.02
CA SER A 13 19.69 12.83 23.86
C SER A 13 18.80 11.96 22.99
N ILE A 14 18.53 10.73 23.44
CA ILE A 14 17.53 9.79 22.88
C ILE A 14 16.18 10.49 22.56
N ASP A 15 15.86 11.57 23.27
CA ASP A 15 14.67 12.40 23.05
C ASP A 15 14.65 13.18 21.71
N SER A 16 15.76 13.31 20.97
CA SER A 16 15.78 14.05 19.70
C SER A 16 15.37 13.22 18.48
N LEU A 17 15.31 11.90 18.61
CA LEU A 17 14.83 10.99 17.56
C LEU A 17 13.34 10.71 17.77
N GLN A 18 12.49 11.65 17.36
CA GLN A 18 11.05 11.42 17.37
C GLN A 18 10.67 10.36 16.34
N LYS A 19 10.21 9.20 16.83
CA LYS A 19 9.38 8.28 16.04
C LYS A 19 8.10 9.02 15.68
N ILE A 20 7.80 9.15 14.38
CA ILE A 20 6.58 9.81 13.94
C ILE A 20 5.40 8.94 14.42
N LYS A 21 4.58 9.48 15.32
CA LYS A 21 3.38 8.79 15.82
C LYS A 21 2.36 8.80 14.68
N PRO A 22 1.76 7.65 14.30
CA PRO A 22 0.91 7.63 13.10
C PRO A 22 -0.50 8.23 13.31
N ASP A 23 -0.81 8.79 14.49
CA ASP A 23 -2.10 9.40 14.83
C ASP A 23 -2.04 10.94 14.94
N GLU A 24 -0.87 11.57 14.83
CA GLU A 24 -0.79 13.01 14.53
C GLU A 24 -0.99 13.15 13.03
N THR A 25 -1.89 14.03 12.60
CA THR A 25 -2.21 14.29 11.20
C THR A 25 -0.95 14.22 10.35
N LEU A 26 -0.88 13.24 9.44
CA LEU A 26 0.19 13.13 8.46
C LEU A 26 0.47 14.55 7.92
N PRO A 27 1.69 15.07 8.07
CA PRO A 27 2.06 16.34 7.46
C PRO A 27 1.67 16.28 5.99
N THR A 28 0.85 17.22 5.54
CA THR A 28 0.33 17.30 4.17
C THR A 28 1.40 17.70 3.14
N SER A 29 2.69 17.61 3.52
CA SER A 29 3.84 18.03 2.73
C SER A 29 4.87 16.91 2.65
N TYR A 30 5.21 16.58 1.42
CA TYR A 30 6.21 15.59 1.01
C TYR A 30 7.65 15.89 1.43
N SER A 31 7.93 17.13 1.84
CA SER A 31 9.25 17.52 2.38
C SER A 31 9.65 16.74 3.63
N GLU A 32 8.71 16.08 4.31
CA GLU A 32 8.95 15.31 5.55
C GLU A 32 8.98 13.78 5.36
N LEU A 33 8.72 13.27 4.15
CA LEU A 33 8.53 11.84 3.86
C LEU A 33 9.45 11.35 2.73
N LYS A 34 10.77 11.36 2.94
CA LYS A 34 11.72 10.67 2.03
C LYS A 34 12.12 9.30 2.59
N SER A 35 11.23 8.34 2.39
CA SER A 35 11.50 6.93 2.17
C SER A 35 10.45 6.45 1.18
N PRO A 36 10.74 5.50 0.27
CA PRO A 36 9.73 5.02 -0.67
C PRO A 36 8.57 4.54 0.19
N ASN A 37 7.39 5.15 0.01
CA ASN A 37 6.16 4.48 0.37
C ASN A 37 6.33 3.06 -0.16
N GLY A 38 6.22 2.08 0.74
CA GLY A 38 6.24 0.69 0.35
C GLY A 38 5.34 0.60 -0.87
N VAL A 39 5.94 0.29 -2.02
CA VAL A 39 5.19 -0.15 -3.19
C VAL A 39 4.64 -1.48 -2.71
N LEU A 40 3.52 -1.38 -2.01
CA LEU A 40 2.54 -2.43 -1.89
C LEU A 40 2.37 -2.82 -3.34
N LEU A 41 2.72 -4.05 -3.66
CA LEU A 41 2.41 -4.66 -4.94
C LEU A 41 0.88 -4.84 -4.96
N GLN A 42 0.14 -3.73 -4.92
CA GLN A 42 -1.21 -3.69 -5.41
C GLN A 42 -1.05 -3.94 -6.89
N ASN A 43 -1.34 -5.17 -7.29
CA ASN A 43 -1.57 -5.47 -8.69
C ASN A 43 -2.63 -4.48 -9.21
N ASP A 44 -2.67 -4.20 -10.51
CA ASP A 44 -3.54 -3.16 -11.12
C ASP A 44 -5.04 -3.25 -10.74
N ASP A 45 -5.49 -4.38 -10.15
CA ASP A 45 -6.83 -4.65 -9.68
C ASP A 45 -7.04 -4.51 -8.15
N GLY A 46 -6.01 -4.07 -7.42
CA GLY A 46 -5.97 -3.88 -5.97
C GLY A 46 -5.82 -5.18 -5.16
N SER A 47 -5.52 -6.33 -5.78
CA SER A 47 -5.26 -7.59 -5.06
C SER A 47 -3.95 -7.55 -4.24
N LEU A 48 -3.92 -8.24 -3.08
CA LEU A 48 -2.75 -8.27 -2.18
C LEU A 48 -1.72 -9.34 -2.57
N ARG A 49 -2.08 -10.24 -3.49
CA ARG A 49 -1.22 -11.33 -3.96
C ARG A 49 -1.36 -11.52 -5.45
N PRO A 50 -0.26 -11.89 -6.14
CA PRO A 50 -0.31 -12.13 -7.57
C PRO A 50 -1.30 -13.25 -7.91
N PRO A 51 -1.95 -13.19 -9.08
CA PRO A 51 -2.86 -14.22 -9.52
C PRO A 51 -2.13 -15.56 -9.66
N ASN A 52 -2.60 -16.57 -8.95
CA ASN A 52 -2.10 -17.94 -9.03
C ASN A 52 -3.28 -18.89 -8.90
N GLY A 53 -3.61 -19.60 -9.99
CA GLY A 53 -4.79 -20.46 -10.08
C GLY A 53 -6.11 -19.69 -9.99
N SER A 54 -7.21 -20.43 -9.90
CA SER A 54 -8.54 -19.85 -9.74
C SER A 54 -8.75 -19.30 -8.31
N VAL A 55 -9.44 -18.16 -8.18
CA VAL A 55 -9.91 -17.63 -6.89
C VAL A 55 -11.35 -18.05 -6.54
N SER A 56 -12.03 -18.76 -7.45
CA SER A 56 -13.39 -19.25 -7.21
C SER A 56 -13.37 -20.47 -6.28
N ALA A 57 -14.25 -20.49 -5.28
CA ALA A 57 -14.45 -21.64 -4.40
C ALA A 57 -14.89 -22.90 -5.17
N TYR A 58 -15.59 -22.70 -6.29
CA TYR A 58 -16.20 -23.75 -7.11
C TYR A 58 -15.29 -24.27 -8.22
N SER A 59 -14.06 -23.76 -8.33
CA SER A 59 -13.09 -24.29 -9.28
C SER A 59 -12.63 -25.68 -8.84
N TRP A 60 -12.24 -26.52 -9.80
CA TRP A 60 -11.70 -27.85 -9.49
C TRP A 60 -10.49 -27.79 -8.55
N GLU A 61 -9.67 -26.77 -8.71
CA GLU A 61 -8.44 -26.49 -7.98
C GLU A 61 -8.67 -26.11 -6.51
N ASN A 62 -9.90 -25.70 -6.19
CA ASN A 62 -10.35 -25.24 -4.88
C ASN A 62 -11.51 -26.08 -4.32
N LEU A 63 -11.98 -27.11 -5.04
CA LEU A 63 -13.10 -27.95 -4.61
C LEU A 63 -12.81 -28.65 -3.27
N GLY A 64 -11.53 -28.86 -2.96
CA GLY A 64 -11.07 -29.35 -1.66
C GLY A 64 -11.45 -28.43 -0.51
N MET A 65 -11.49 -27.11 -0.73
CA MET A 65 -11.95 -26.15 0.28
C MET A 65 -13.42 -26.35 0.66
N LEU A 66 -14.28 -26.65 -0.33
CA LEU A 66 -15.72 -26.87 -0.10
C LEU A 66 -15.99 -28.17 0.66
N THR A 67 -15.31 -29.26 0.28
CA THR A 67 -15.44 -30.54 0.99
C THR A 67 -14.93 -30.43 2.44
N HIS A 68 -13.86 -29.68 2.65
CA HIS A 68 -13.30 -29.43 3.97
C HIS A 68 -14.28 -28.71 4.89
N ILE A 69 -14.85 -27.58 4.45
CA ILE A 69 -15.78 -26.82 5.28
C ILE A 69 -17.10 -27.57 5.54
N ALA A 70 -17.55 -28.38 4.57
CA ALA A 70 -18.70 -29.25 4.74
C ALA A 70 -18.46 -30.31 5.84
N ALA A 71 -17.31 -30.98 5.80
CA ALA A 71 -16.94 -31.96 6.82
C ALA A 71 -16.74 -31.31 8.19
N VAL A 72 -16.21 -30.08 8.27
CA VAL A 72 -16.15 -29.33 9.54
C VAL A 72 -17.56 -29.09 10.08
N GLY A 73 -18.50 -28.61 9.24
CA GLY A 73 -19.89 -28.39 9.65
C GLY A 73 -20.59 -29.66 10.18
N ILE A 74 -20.34 -30.81 9.55
CA ILE A 74 -20.90 -32.10 9.99
C ILE A 74 -20.21 -32.61 11.26
N VAL A 75 -18.88 -32.80 11.23
CA VAL A 75 -18.16 -33.55 12.26
C VAL A 75 -18.06 -32.73 13.56
N TYR A 76 -17.61 -31.48 13.47
CA TYR A 76 -17.39 -30.65 14.65
C TYR A 76 -18.71 -30.32 15.37
N GLY A 77 -19.73 -29.95 14.59
CA GLY A 77 -21.08 -29.69 15.11
C GLY A 77 -21.65 -30.93 15.81
N THR A 78 -21.47 -32.11 15.22
CA THR A 78 -22.11 -33.33 15.69
C THR A 78 -21.43 -33.89 16.92
N VAL A 79 -20.09 -33.96 16.94
CA VAL A 79 -19.32 -34.45 18.10
C VAL A 79 -19.58 -33.58 19.34
N SER A 80 -19.80 -32.28 19.16
CA SER A 80 -20.19 -31.39 20.27
C SER A 80 -21.67 -31.53 20.63
N GLY A 81 -22.56 -31.65 19.62
CA GLY A 81 -24.01 -31.69 19.82
C GLY A 81 -24.51 -32.98 20.48
N VAL A 82 -23.80 -34.11 20.36
CA VAL A 82 -24.16 -35.37 21.02
C VAL A 82 -23.89 -35.37 22.53
N ILE A 83 -23.15 -34.39 23.08
CA ILE A 83 -22.84 -34.36 24.52
C ILE A 83 -24.12 -34.34 25.36
N TYR A 84 -25.09 -33.49 25.00
CA TYR A 84 -26.33 -33.35 25.76
C TYR A 84 -27.21 -34.60 25.62
N SER A 85 -27.54 -35.00 24.39
CA SER A 85 -28.43 -36.16 24.18
C SER A 85 -27.81 -37.47 24.68
N VAL A 86 -26.51 -37.70 24.46
CA VAL A 86 -25.86 -38.97 24.79
C VAL A 86 -25.30 -38.99 26.21
N LEU A 87 -24.44 -38.04 26.57
CA LEU A 87 -23.76 -38.10 27.88
C LEU A 87 -24.69 -37.69 29.03
N ASN A 88 -25.53 -36.66 28.80
CA ASN A 88 -26.47 -36.19 29.83
C ASN A 88 -27.75 -37.04 29.88
N ASN A 89 -28.46 -37.20 28.77
CA ASN A 89 -29.78 -37.87 28.82
C ASN A 89 -29.67 -39.40 28.74
N TYR A 90 -28.97 -39.95 27.75
CA TYR A 90 -28.93 -41.41 27.55
C TYR A 90 -28.10 -42.14 28.63
N LEU A 91 -26.92 -41.59 28.97
CA LEU A 91 -25.98 -42.19 29.93
C LEU A 91 -26.10 -41.63 31.36
N HIS A 92 -26.90 -40.59 31.59
CA HIS A 92 -27.15 -39.99 32.91
C HIS A 92 -25.87 -39.64 33.70
N MET A 93 -24.87 -39.09 33.02
CA MET A 93 -23.65 -38.63 33.68
C MET A 93 -23.94 -37.44 34.60
N SER A 94 -23.28 -37.38 35.76
CA SER A 94 -23.43 -36.24 36.68
C SER A 94 -23.12 -34.90 36.00
N ALA A 95 -23.76 -33.82 36.43
CA ALA A 95 -23.55 -32.47 35.88
C ALA A 95 -22.05 -32.07 35.86
N THR A 96 -21.29 -32.45 36.90
CA THR A 96 -19.84 -32.22 36.98
C THR A 96 -19.08 -32.98 35.89
N LEU A 97 -19.44 -34.23 35.62
CA LEU A 97 -18.84 -35.04 34.56
C LEU A 97 -19.20 -34.52 33.17
N VAL A 98 -20.45 -34.09 32.94
CA VAL A 98 -20.89 -33.51 31.67
C VAL A 98 -20.17 -32.17 31.40
N ALA A 99 -20.02 -31.33 32.42
CA ALA A 99 -19.24 -30.10 32.32
C ALA A 99 -17.76 -30.38 31.99
N THR A 100 -17.18 -31.40 32.64
CA THR A 100 -15.80 -31.85 32.38
C THR A 100 -15.65 -32.39 30.95
N ALA A 101 -16.59 -33.21 30.48
CA ALA A 101 -16.63 -33.73 29.12
C ALA A 101 -16.71 -32.60 28.10
N THR A 102 -17.58 -31.61 28.33
CA THR A 102 -17.73 -30.43 27.48
C THR A 102 -16.43 -29.64 27.38
N ALA A 103 -15.76 -29.39 28.51
CA ALA A 103 -14.48 -28.70 28.54
C ALA A 103 -13.39 -29.49 27.77
N LEU A 104 -13.28 -30.80 27.98
CA LEU A 104 -12.29 -31.63 27.28
C LEU A 104 -12.54 -31.72 25.78
N VAL A 105 -13.78 -31.92 25.35
CA VAL A 105 -14.15 -32.05 23.94
C VAL A 105 -13.96 -30.73 23.19
N THR A 106 -14.13 -29.58 23.85
CA THR A 106 -13.96 -28.25 23.24
C THR A 106 -12.54 -27.68 23.35
N PHE A 107 -11.74 -28.17 24.31
CA PHE A 107 -10.35 -27.75 24.55
C PHE A 107 -9.48 -27.65 23.27
N PRO A 108 -9.55 -28.57 22.29
CA PRO A 108 -8.78 -28.46 21.06
C PRO A 108 -8.91 -27.11 20.35
N ARG A 109 -10.05 -26.41 20.45
CA ARG A 109 -10.26 -25.09 19.83
C ARG A 109 -9.28 -24.02 20.38
N ALA A 110 -8.86 -24.12 21.64
CA ALA A 110 -7.89 -23.20 22.22
C ALA A 110 -6.48 -23.35 21.61
N LEU A 111 -6.18 -24.53 21.03
CA LEU A 111 -4.88 -24.86 20.43
C LEU A 111 -4.73 -24.36 19.00
N ARG A 112 -5.66 -23.55 18.47
CA ARG A 112 -5.62 -23.10 17.06
C ARG A 112 -4.40 -22.26 16.71
N LEU A 113 -3.91 -21.42 17.62
CA LEU A 113 -2.62 -20.73 17.44
C LEU A 113 -1.48 -21.75 17.26
N PHE A 114 -1.44 -22.80 18.07
CA PHE A 114 -0.41 -23.83 18.02
C PHE A 114 -0.50 -24.68 16.73
N THR A 115 -1.70 -25.13 16.35
CA THR A 115 -1.87 -25.91 15.11
C THR A 115 -1.65 -25.07 13.87
N GLY A 116 -2.01 -23.78 13.88
CA GLY A 116 -1.67 -22.80 12.86
C GLY A 116 -0.15 -22.63 12.72
N LEU A 117 0.54 -22.53 13.85
CA LEU A 117 1.99 -22.41 13.87
C LEU A 117 2.71 -23.65 13.33
N LEU A 118 2.22 -24.84 13.67
CA LEU A 118 2.77 -26.09 13.12
C LEU A 118 2.65 -26.13 11.59
N THR A 119 1.48 -25.79 11.06
CA THR A 119 1.26 -25.84 9.60
C THR A 119 2.10 -24.80 8.85
N ASP A 120 2.27 -23.59 9.40
CA ASP A 120 3.02 -22.54 8.74
C ASP A 120 4.55 -22.72 8.87
N CYS A 121 5.03 -23.14 10.05
CA CYS A 121 6.47 -23.20 10.35
C CYS A 121 7.13 -24.53 9.98
N VAL A 122 6.38 -25.63 9.89
CA VAL A 122 6.93 -26.98 9.76
C VAL A 122 6.36 -27.67 8.52
N PRO A 123 6.90 -27.42 7.31
CA PRO A 123 6.46 -28.12 6.11
C PRO A 123 6.75 -29.63 6.22
N ILE A 124 5.79 -30.48 5.84
CA ILE A 124 5.96 -31.93 5.72
C ILE A 124 6.16 -32.26 4.23
N CYS A 125 7.31 -32.86 3.89
CA CYS A 125 7.69 -33.15 2.50
C CYS A 125 7.66 -31.90 1.58
N GLY A 126 7.91 -30.72 2.15
CA GLY A 126 7.87 -29.43 1.44
C GLY A 126 6.48 -28.79 1.31
N TYR A 127 5.41 -29.44 1.78
CA TYR A 127 4.06 -28.86 1.81
C TYR A 127 3.73 -28.33 3.22
N ARG A 128 3.23 -27.11 3.32
CA ARG A 128 2.90 -26.45 4.59
C ARG A 128 1.54 -26.90 5.12
N ARG A 129 0.53 -27.11 4.26
CA ARG A 129 -0.88 -27.21 4.65
C ARG A 129 -1.53 -28.56 4.34
N ARG A 130 -1.42 -29.07 3.11
CA ARG A 130 -2.07 -30.34 2.69
C ARG A 130 -1.80 -31.52 3.64
N PRO A 131 -0.56 -31.78 4.10
CA PRO A 131 -0.29 -32.91 4.98
C PRO A 131 -1.02 -32.82 6.32
N TYR A 132 -1.10 -31.63 6.91
CA TYR A 132 -1.81 -31.39 8.17
C TYR A 132 -3.32 -31.55 8.01
N MET A 133 -3.88 -31.16 6.87
CA MET A 133 -5.29 -31.42 6.55
C MET A 133 -5.60 -32.93 6.51
N ILE A 134 -4.73 -33.71 5.86
CA ILE A 134 -4.90 -35.17 5.79
C ILE A 134 -4.74 -35.80 7.17
N LEU A 135 -3.70 -35.45 7.92
CA LEU A 135 -3.46 -36.00 9.24
C LEU A 135 -4.64 -35.71 10.19
N GLY A 136 -5.17 -34.48 10.17
CA GLY A 136 -6.32 -34.09 10.98
C GLY A 136 -7.59 -34.86 10.61
N TRP A 137 -7.90 -34.99 9.32
CA TRP A 137 -9.07 -35.78 8.88
C TRP A 137 -8.91 -37.28 9.11
N MET A 138 -7.71 -37.83 8.97
CA MET A 138 -7.42 -39.22 9.33
C MET A 138 -7.65 -39.48 10.81
N LEU A 139 -7.19 -38.58 11.68
CA LEU A 139 -7.41 -38.68 13.11
C LEU A 139 -8.90 -38.62 13.47
N SER A 140 -9.64 -37.71 12.82
CA SER A 140 -11.10 -37.58 12.98
C SER A 140 -11.84 -38.81 12.48
N PHE A 141 -11.45 -39.33 11.32
CA PHE A 141 -12.02 -40.52 10.70
C PHE A 141 -11.85 -41.75 11.60
N VAL A 142 -10.62 -42.03 12.05
CA VAL A 142 -10.34 -43.20 12.91
C VAL A 142 -11.13 -43.10 14.21
N SER A 143 -11.18 -41.92 14.83
CA SER A 143 -11.91 -41.74 16.08
C SER A 143 -13.42 -41.91 15.91
N CYS A 144 -14.01 -41.30 14.87
CA CYS A 144 -15.44 -41.46 14.57
C CYS A 144 -15.78 -42.90 14.19
N LEU A 145 -14.91 -43.59 13.44
CA LEU A 145 -15.08 -44.98 13.07
C LEU A 145 -15.09 -45.90 14.30
N LEU A 146 -14.17 -45.66 15.25
CA LEU A 146 -14.15 -46.39 16.52
C LEU A 146 -15.44 -46.15 17.32
N MET A 147 -15.90 -44.90 17.44
CA MET A 147 -17.18 -44.60 18.11
C MET A 147 -18.40 -45.19 17.38
N ALA A 148 -18.34 -45.31 16.05
CA ALA A 148 -19.39 -45.96 15.26
C ALA A 148 -19.42 -47.48 15.45
N ALA A 149 -18.26 -48.10 15.65
CA ALA A 149 -18.12 -49.55 15.85
C ALA A 149 -18.31 -49.99 17.31
N LEU A 150 -18.05 -49.12 18.28
CA LEU A 150 -18.23 -49.42 19.71
C LEU A 150 -19.71 -49.34 20.08
N PRO A 151 -20.34 -50.41 20.58
CA PRO A 151 -21.74 -50.35 21.01
C PRO A 151 -21.87 -49.42 22.22
N LEU A 152 -22.79 -48.45 22.14
CA LEU A 152 -23.08 -47.52 23.24
C LEU A 152 -23.53 -48.27 24.51
N GLY A 153 -24.34 -49.32 24.34
CA GLY A 153 -24.93 -50.10 25.44
C GLY A 153 -26.35 -49.70 25.75
N GLU A 154 -26.97 -50.41 26.70
CA GLU A 154 -28.30 -50.08 27.21
C GLU A 154 -28.31 -48.71 27.93
N PRO A 155 -29.40 -47.94 27.81
CA PRO A 155 -29.54 -46.64 28.47
C PRO A 155 -29.53 -46.78 29.99
N TYR A 156 -29.35 -45.65 30.69
CA TYR A 156 -29.37 -45.62 32.16
C TYR A 156 -30.74 -46.06 32.73
N TYR A 157 -31.83 -45.58 32.13
CA TYR A 157 -33.17 -46.05 32.42
C TYR A 157 -33.56 -47.11 31.40
N GLY A 158 -33.67 -48.37 31.83
CA GLY A 158 -34.16 -49.45 30.96
C GLY A 158 -35.64 -49.31 30.59
N ASP A 159 -36.39 -48.51 31.35
CA ASP A 159 -37.74 -48.04 31.06
C ASP A 159 -37.75 -46.50 31.20
N PRO A 160 -37.93 -45.73 30.12
CA PRO A 160 -37.90 -44.27 30.15
C PRO A 160 -38.89 -43.62 31.12
N SER A 161 -40.02 -44.28 31.42
CA SER A 161 -41.04 -43.76 32.35
C SER A 161 -40.53 -43.60 33.79
N LEU A 162 -39.41 -44.26 34.14
CA LEU A 162 -38.76 -44.15 35.44
C LEU A 162 -38.00 -42.83 35.62
N SER A 163 -37.73 -42.09 34.54
CA SER A 163 -36.97 -40.84 34.59
C SER A 163 -37.72 -39.68 35.27
N ASP A 164 -39.06 -39.71 35.25
CA ASP A 164 -39.92 -38.68 35.84
C ASP A 164 -40.25 -38.92 37.33
N ILE A 165 -39.79 -40.03 37.90
CA ILE A 165 -40.06 -40.42 39.30
C ILE A 165 -38.85 -40.07 40.15
N ALA A 166 -39.06 -39.33 41.25
CA ALA A 166 -37.99 -39.03 42.19
C ALA A 166 -37.35 -40.32 42.73
N THR A 167 -36.02 -40.36 42.83
CA THR A 167 -35.30 -41.59 43.21
C THR A 167 -35.67 -42.11 44.59
N SER A 168 -36.16 -41.23 45.48
CA SER A 168 -36.71 -41.57 46.79
C SER A 168 -38.03 -42.35 46.74
N ASP A 169 -38.75 -42.23 45.63
CA ASP A 169 -40.14 -42.69 45.47
C ASP A 169 -40.20 -43.96 44.59
N LEU A 170 -39.06 -44.44 44.09
CA LEU A 170 -38.93 -45.66 43.30
C LEU A 170 -39.03 -46.91 44.18
N THR A 171 -39.80 -47.89 43.71
CA THR A 171 -39.84 -49.22 44.35
C THR A 171 -38.51 -49.97 44.16
N PRO A 172 -38.16 -50.93 45.04
CA PRO A 172 -36.93 -51.72 44.90
C PRO A 172 -36.82 -52.48 43.56
N GLU A 173 -37.97 -52.87 42.98
CA GLU A 173 -38.04 -53.54 41.68
C GLU A 173 -37.75 -52.58 40.53
N GLN A 174 -38.28 -51.35 40.59
CA GLN A 174 -37.98 -50.30 39.61
C GLN A 174 -36.52 -49.82 39.71
N LEU A 175 -35.96 -49.78 40.93
CA LEU A 175 -34.56 -49.43 41.16
C LEU A 175 -33.58 -50.46 40.55
N ALA A 176 -33.99 -51.74 40.48
CA ALA A 176 -33.20 -52.80 39.85
C ALA A 176 -33.18 -52.71 38.30
N LEU A 177 -34.10 -51.97 37.68
CA LEU A 177 -34.14 -51.69 36.24
C LEU A 177 -33.22 -50.53 35.82
N ILE A 178 -32.61 -49.84 36.79
CA ILE A 178 -31.67 -48.74 36.52
C ILE A 178 -30.26 -49.29 36.29
N ASN A 179 -29.69 -48.99 35.12
CA ASN A 179 -28.34 -49.35 34.74
C ASN A 179 -27.32 -48.33 35.27
N THR A 180 -26.91 -48.52 36.52
CA THR A 180 -25.93 -47.63 37.19
C THR A 180 -24.52 -47.63 36.59
N ASP A 181 -24.19 -48.58 35.69
CA ASP A 181 -22.90 -48.63 34.99
C ASP A 181 -22.88 -47.82 33.68
N ALA A 182 -24.04 -47.39 33.16
CA ALA A 182 -24.12 -46.61 31.92
C ALA A 182 -23.18 -45.37 31.90
N PRO A 183 -23.06 -44.56 32.98
CA PRO A 183 -22.15 -43.41 33.00
C PRO A 183 -20.67 -43.77 32.76
N ASN A 184 -20.22 -44.95 33.21
CA ASN A 184 -18.82 -45.39 33.04
C ASN A 184 -18.47 -45.64 31.57
N ARG A 185 -19.46 -45.98 30.72
CA ARG A 185 -19.26 -46.15 29.28
C ARG A 185 -19.02 -44.81 28.59
N GLY A 186 -19.67 -43.74 29.06
CA GLY A 186 -19.49 -42.38 28.54
C GLY A 186 -18.07 -41.87 28.69
N ILE A 187 -17.38 -42.22 29.78
CA ILE A 187 -15.98 -41.83 30.04
C ILE A 187 -15.05 -42.26 28.89
N LYS A 188 -15.26 -43.46 28.33
CA LYS A 188 -14.45 -43.98 27.21
C LYS A 188 -14.67 -43.20 25.92
N LEU A 189 -15.88 -42.67 25.71
CA LEU A 189 -16.23 -41.90 24.52
C LEU A 189 -15.66 -40.49 24.54
N ILE A 190 -15.54 -39.86 25.72
CA ILE A 190 -15.01 -38.49 25.85
C ILE A 190 -13.63 -38.33 25.21
N ILE A 191 -12.73 -39.30 25.41
CA ILE A 191 -11.39 -39.27 24.84
C ILE A 191 -11.46 -39.35 23.30
N LEU A 192 -12.31 -40.23 22.77
CA LEU A 192 -12.51 -40.35 21.31
C LEU A 192 -13.13 -39.07 20.74
N MET A 193 -14.12 -38.48 21.39
CA MET A 193 -14.73 -37.22 21.00
C MET A 193 -13.70 -36.07 21.00
N MET A 194 -12.83 -36.01 22.02
CA MET A 194 -11.74 -35.04 22.09
C MET A 194 -10.73 -35.24 20.94
N ILE A 195 -10.33 -36.48 20.66
CA ILE A 195 -9.42 -36.80 19.55
C ILE A 195 -10.05 -36.44 18.19
N ALA A 196 -11.34 -36.73 18.01
CA ALA A 196 -12.07 -36.37 16.79
C ALA A 196 -12.09 -34.85 16.58
N ASN A 197 -12.37 -34.08 17.64
CA ASN A 197 -12.33 -32.62 17.59
C ASN A 197 -10.90 -32.06 17.41
N PHE A 198 -9.89 -32.69 17.98
CA PHE A 198 -8.49 -32.29 17.74
C PHE A 198 -8.08 -32.51 16.28
N GLY A 199 -8.48 -33.63 15.69
CA GLY A 199 -8.28 -33.91 14.28
C GLY A 199 -8.93 -32.85 13.37
N SER A 200 -10.20 -32.52 13.63
CA SER A 200 -10.92 -31.52 12.84
C SER A 200 -10.32 -30.12 13.00
N VAL A 201 -9.87 -29.74 14.21
CA VAL A 201 -9.18 -28.45 14.45
C VAL A 201 -7.85 -28.36 13.73
N MET A 202 -7.03 -29.42 13.75
CA MET A 202 -5.76 -29.46 13.02
C MET A 202 -6.00 -29.27 11.52
N ALA A 203 -6.96 -30.00 10.96
CA ALA A 203 -7.31 -29.90 9.55
C ALA A 203 -7.81 -28.49 9.19
N PHE A 204 -8.70 -27.95 10.02
CA PHE A 204 -9.30 -26.63 9.82
C PHE A 204 -8.28 -25.49 9.95
N SER A 205 -7.20 -25.68 10.70
CA SER A 205 -6.10 -24.70 10.79
C SER A 205 -5.32 -24.60 9.48
N GLY A 206 -4.93 -25.73 8.90
CA GLY A 206 -4.29 -25.76 7.57
C GLY A 206 -5.21 -25.17 6.49
N PHE A 207 -6.51 -25.52 6.53
CA PHE A 207 -7.51 -24.99 5.62
C PHE A 207 -7.61 -23.46 5.68
N ASN A 208 -7.67 -22.88 6.89
CA ASN A 208 -7.77 -21.44 7.07
C ASN A 208 -6.59 -20.68 6.44
N GLY A 209 -5.38 -21.23 6.52
CA GLY A 209 -4.22 -20.65 5.82
C GLY A 209 -4.42 -20.62 4.31
N THR A 210 -4.94 -21.71 3.73
CA THR A 210 -5.28 -21.78 2.28
C THR A 210 -6.38 -20.80 1.91
N LEU A 211 -7.45 -20.74 2.69
CA LEU A 211 -8.56 -19.83 2.46
C LEU A 211 -8.11 -18.37 2.40
N MET A 212 -7.26 -17.97 3.35
CA MET A 212 -6.68 -16.63 3.42
C MET A 212 -5.82 -16.33 2.19
N ASP A 213 -4.90 -17.25 1.85
CA ASP A 213 -4.00 -17.11 0.70
C ASP A 213 -4.75 -16.94 -0.64
N VAL A 214 -5.81 -17.73 -0.87
CA VAL A 214 -6.62 -17.59 -2.10
C VAL A 214 -7.50 -16.34 -2.05
N SER A 215 -8.05 -15.98 -0.90
CA SER A 215 -8.90 -14.79 -0.75
C SER A 215 -8.09 -13.49 -0.95
N GLN A 216 -6.81 -13.45 -0.59
CA GLN A 216 -5.93 -12.29 -0.81
C GLN A 216 -5.57 -12.06 -2.29
N ARG A 217 -5.80 -13.06 -3.16
CA ARG A 217 -5.65 -12.94 -4.62
C ARG A 217 -6.89 -12.34 -5.29
N GLU A 218 -7.99 -12.14 -4.55
CA GLU A 218 -9.17 -11.47 -5.09
C GLU A 218 -8.89 -9.97 -5.28
N PRO A 219 -9.39 -9.35 -6.39
CA PRO A 219 -9.31 -7.91 -6.57
C PRO A 219 -10.03 -7.17 -5.45
N GLU A 220 -9.61 -5.94 -5.14
CA GLU A 220 -10.14 -5.17 -4.00
C GLU A 220 -11.67 -5.04 -4.03
N SER A 221 -12.23 -4.86 -5.22
CA SER A 221 -13.67 -4.74 -5.49
C SER A 221 -14.52 -5.95 -5.04
N ARG A 222 -13.91 -7.13 -4.91
CA ARG A 222 -14.61 -8.35 -4.48
C ARG A 222 -13.87 -9.13 -3.40
N ARG A 223 -12.77 -8.60 -2.85
CA ARG A 223 -11.96 -9.26 -1.83
C ARG A 223 -12.78 -9.54 -0.57
N GLY A 224 -12.88 -10.82 -0.25
CA GLY A 224 -13.76 -11.38 0.77
C GLY A 224 -14.94 -12.19 0.22
N THR A 225 -15.05 -12.38 -1.10
CA THR A 225 -16.15 -13.15 -1.72
C THR A 225 -16.01 -14.65 -1.44
N LEU A 226 -14.80 -15.19 -1.62
CA LEU A 226 -14.48 -16.59 -1.32
C LEU A 226 -14.74 -16.94 0.15
N LEU A 227 -14.35 -16.05 1.07
CA LEU A 227 -14.64 -16.18 2.50
C LEU A 227 -16.15 -16.34 2.75
N GLY A 228 -16.98 -15.63 1.98
CA GLY A 228 -18.43 -15.69 2.08
C GLY A 228 -19.03 -16.97 1.54
N ASP A 229 -18.52 -17.47 0.41
CA ASP A 229 -18.93 -18.77 -0.12
C ASP A 229 -18.65 -19.91 0.86
N VAL A 230 -17.47 -19.89 1.47
CA VAL A 230 -17.10 -20.86 2.50
C VAL A 230 -17.97 -20.73 3.74
N THR A 231 -18.23 -19.51 4.21
CA THR A 231 -19.06 -19.27 5.40
C THR A 231 -20.50 -19.75 5.19
N ILE A 232 -21.11 -19.44 4.05
CA ILE A 232 -22.45 -19.92 3.68
C ILE A 232 -22.51 -21.44 3.68
N LEU A 233 -21.51 -22.10 3.09
CA LEU A 233 -21.46 -23.55 3.01
C LEU A 233 -21.27 -24.20 4.39
N HIS A 234 -20.43 -23.61 5.26
CA HIS A 234 -20.24 -24.08 6.62
C HIS A 234 -21.57 -24.22 7.37
N TYR A 235 -22.36 -23.14 7.40
CA TYR A 235 -23.63 -23.12 8.11
C TYR A 235 -24.70 -24.01 7.46
N ALA A 236 -24.66 -24.16 6.13
CA ALA A 236 -25.54 -25.12 5.44
C ALA A 236 -25.33 -26.56 5.92
N PHE A 237 -24.07 -26.95 6.19
CA PHE A 237 -23.75 -28.28 6.73
C PHE A 237 -23.91 -28.39 8.25
N THR A 238 -23.84 -27.28 8.99
CA THR A 238 -24.23 -27.26 10.41
C THR A 238 -25.71 -27.57 10.62
N ILE A 239 -26.59 -27.28 9.63
CA ILE A 239 -28.01 -27.70 9.67
C ILE A 239 -28.12 -29.23 9.67
N VAL A 240 -27.29 -29.94 8.89
CA VAL A 240 -27.26 -31.41 8.87
C VAL A 240 -26.86 -31.95 10.24
N SER A 241 -25.84 -31.35 10.86
CA SER A 241 -25.42 -31.70 12.22
C SER A 241 -26.53 -31.45 13.27
N SER A 242 -27.21 -30.31 13.18
CA SER A 242 -28.30 -29.94 14.09
C SER A 242 -29.51 -30.88 13.92
N PHE A 243 -29.79 -31.30 12.69
CA PHE A 243 -30.81 -32.32 12.41
C PHE A 243 -30.44 -33.66 13.07
N MET A 244 -29.21 -34.13 12.89
CA MET A 244 -28.75 -35.41 13.44
C MET A 244 -28.78 -35.42 14.98
N THR A 245 -28.31 -34.35 15.62
CA THR A 245 -28.20 -34.30 17.09
C THR A 245 -29.49 -33.90 17.79
N GLY A 246 -30.32 -33.07 17.15
CA GLY A 246 -31.59 -32.59 17.71
C GLY A 246 -32.80 -33.46 17.37
N ILE A 247 -33.01 -33.75 16.08
CA ILE A 247 -34.15 -34.56 15.60
C ILE A 247 -33.79 -36.05 15.57
N GLY A 248 -32.57 -36.37 15.11
CA GLY A 248 -32.10 -37.75 14.98
C GLY A 248 -31.89 -38.48 16.30
N LEU A 249 -31.62 -37.75 17.40
CA LEU A 249 -31.50 -38.29 18.77
C LEU A 249 -32.64 -37.76 19.66
N ASN A 250 -33.89 -37.95 19.23
CA ASN A 250 -35.08 -37.46 19.92
C ASN A 250 -36.01 -38.58 20.41
N SER A 251 -35.54 -39.82 20.57
CA SER A 251 -36.36 -40.83 21.24
C SER A 251 -36.42 -40.60 22.75
N GLU A 252 -37.35 -41.29 23.43
CA GLU A 252 -37.51 -41.21 24.89
C GLU A 252 -36.19 -41.48 25.64
N ASP A 253 -35.38 -42.45 25.16
CA ASP A 253 -34.05 -42.75 25.74
C ASP A 253 -33.05 -41.58 25.68
N TYR A 254 -33.24 -40.63 24.77
CA TYR A 254 -32.40 -39.44 24.61
C TYR A 254 -33.09 -38.18 25.18
N GLY A 255 -34.21 -38.33 25.91
CA GLY A 255 -34.98 -37.24 26.51
C GLY A 255 -35.89 -36.50 25.52
N GLY A 256 -36.29 -37.17 24.44
CA GLY A 256 -37.22 -36.67 23.43
C GLY A 256 -38.57 -37.40 23.44
N THR A 257 -39.40 -37.16 22.42
CA THR A 257 -40.77 -37.69 22.35
C THR A 257 -41.03 -38.64 21.17
N PHE A 258 -40.00 -38.97 20.39
CA PHE A 258 -40.18 -39.78 19.19
C PHE A 258 -40.09 -41.28 19.52
N SER A 259 -40.89 -42.08 18.82
CA SER A 259 -40.82 -43.55 18.92
C SER A 259 -39.66 -44.16 18.13
N TRP A 260 -38.85 -43.34 17.45
CA TRP A 260 -37.72 -43.77 16.62
C TRP A 260 -36.50 -42.89 16.88
N THR A 261 -35.32 -43.42 16.59
CA THR A 261 -34.04 -42.69 16.70
C THR A 261 -33.07 -43.18 15.63
N MET A 262 -32.16 -42.31 15.20
CA MET A 262 -31.05 -42.68 14.32
C MET A 262 -29.99 -43.50 15.09
N GLY A 263 -29.85 -43.23 16.40
CA GLY A 263 -28.85 -43.83 17.27
C GLY A 263 -27.45 -43.22 17.12
N PHE A 264 -26.72 -43.16 18.23
CA PHE A 264 -25.37 -42.59 18.30
C PHE A 264 -24.39 -43.19 17.27
N ASN A 265 -24.35 -44.52 17.15
CA ASN A 265 -23.43 -45.21 16.25
C ASN A 265 -23.65 -44.86 14.78
N ALA A 266 -24.91 -44.69 14.34
CA ALA A 266 -25.22 -44.31 12.96
C ALA A 266 -24.78 -42.87 12.66
N ILE A 267 -24.96 -41.97 13.62
CA ILE A 267 -24.47 -40.59 13.54
C ILE A 267 -22.94 -40.55 13.43
N MET A 268 -22.23 -41.40 14.18
CA MET A 268 -20.77 -41.50 14.10
C MET A 268 -20.30 -42.08 12.76
N TRP A 269 -21.06 -43.01 12.15
CA TRP A 269 -20.80 -43.48 10.79
C TRP A 269 -20.87 -42.34 9.75
N VAL A 270 -21.85 -41.45 9.87
CA VAL A 270 -21.96 -40.26 8.99
C VAL A 270 -20.74 -39.35 9.18
N CYS A 271 -20.30 -39.12 10.42
CA CYS A 271 -19.11 -38.31 10.72
C CYS A 271 -17.83 -38.95 10.15
N ALA A 272 -17.69 -40.29 10.27
CA ALA A 272 -16.58 -41.02 9.69
C ALA A 272 -16.58 -40.93 8.16
N ALA A 273 -17.74 -41.11 7.52
CA ALA A 273 -17.86 -41.00 6.06
C ALA A 273 -17.49 -39.58 5.56
N ALA A 274 -17.97 -38.54 6.23
CA ALA A 274 -17.63 -37.14 5.89
C ALA A 274 -16.12 -36.86 6.03
N SER A 275 -15.49 -37.38 7.10
CA SER A 275 -14.04 -37.27 7.32
C SER A 275 -13.25 -37.99 6.23
N LEU A 276 -13.66 -39.21 5.87
CA LEU A 276 -12.99 -40.03 4.86
C LEU A 276 -13.08 -39.41 3.46
N LEU A 277 -14.26 -38.92 3.09
CA LEU A 277 -14.50 -38.28 1.79
C LEU A 277 -13.57 -37.08 1.57
N THR A 278 -13.27 -36.33 2.62
CA THR A 278 -12.53 -35.05 2.54
C THR A 278 -11.03 -35.24 2.26
N ILE A 279 -10.46 -36.39 2.62
CA ILE A 279 -9.03 -36.68 2.48
C ILE A 279 -8.53 -36.61 1.02
N PRO A 280 -9.11 -37.34 0.05
CA PRO A 280 -8.65 -37.27 -1.34
C PRO A 280 -8.81 -35.88 -1.94
N PHE A 281 -9.91 -35.17 -1.66
CA PHE A 281 -10.11 -33.80 -2.14
C PHE A 281 -9.11 -32.81 -1.53
N SER A 282 -8.72 -32.99 -0.26
CA SER A 282 -7.68 -32.16 0.37
C SER A 282 -6.31 -32.32 -0.29
N TRP A 283 -6.02 -33.50 -0.85
CA TRP A 283 -4.75 -33.76 -1.54
C TRP A 283 -4.74 -33.25 -2.99
N TYR A 284 -5.81 -33.52 -3.74
CA TYR A 284 -5.85 -33.28 -5.19
C TYR A 284 -6.48 -31.94 -5.59
N CYS A 285 -7.36 -31.37 -4.76
CA CYS A 285 -8.19 -30.21 -5.09
C CYS A 285 -7.94 -28.99 -4.18
N ILE A 286 -6.74 -28.87 -3.61
CA ILE A 286 -6.27 -27.68 -2.89
C ILE A 286 -4.95 -27.27 -3.49
N GLN A 287 -4.83 -26.12 -4.14
CA GLN A 287 -3.52 -25.66 -4.62
C GLN A 287 -2.60 -25.23 -3.49
N GLU A 288 -1.33 -25.65 -3.57
CA GLU A 288 -0.30 -25.25 -2.61
C GLU A 288 1.06 -25.22 -3.29
N VAL A 289 1.82 -24.14 -3.06
CA VAL A 289 3.21 -24.01 -3.47
C VAL A 289 4.10 -24.56 -2.35
N LYS A 290 5.10 -25.36 -2.72
CA LYS A 290 6.05 -25.91 -1.74
C LYS A 290 6.85 -24.79 -1.08
N GLY A 291 7.09 -24.92 0.23
CA GLY A 291 7.82 -23.95 1.02
C GLY A 291 8.90 -24.60 1.87
N GLU A 292 9.94 -23.84 2.19
CA GLU A 292 11.00 -24.27 3.09
C GLU A 292 10.63 -24.04 4.56
N ARG A 293 11.34 -24.75 5.45
CA ARG A 293 11.12 -24.61 6.89
C ARG A 293 11.59 -23.24 7.35
N VAL A 294 10.79 -22.57 8.18
CA VAL A 294 11.16 -21.29 8.78
C VAL A 294 12.38 -21.50 9.70
N SER A 295 13.47 -20.76 9.44
CA SER A 295 14.73 -20.87 10.20
C SER A 295 14.71 -20.12 11.54
N THR A 296 13.80 -19.16 11.69
CA THR A 296 13.64 -18.34 12.90
C THR A 296 12.98 -19.12 14.03
N SER A 297 13.36 -18.82 15.28
CA SER A 297 12.65 -19.36 16.44
C SER A 297 11.20 -18.88 16.43
N VAL A 298 10.28 -19.83 16.61
CA VAL A 298 8.84 -19.62 16.78
C VAL A 298 8.51 -18.51 17.79
N SER A 299 9.25 -18.45 18.90
CA SER A 299 9.07 -17.44 19.94
C SER A 299 9.43 -16.04 19.47
N THR A 300 10.52 -15.92 18.69
CA THR A 300 10.99 -14.66 18.11
C THR A 300 10.01 -14.16 17.06
N TYR A 301 9.49 -15.08 16.25
CA TYR A 301 8.46 -14.75 15.27
C TYR A 301 7.18 -14.24 15.92
N LEU A 302 6.63 -14.96 16.90
CA LEU A 302 5.42 -14.51 17.61
C LEU A 302 5.64 -13.16 18.28
N TYR A 303 6.81 -12.94 18.87
CA TYR A 303 7.18 -11.65 19.44
C TYR A 303 7.15 -10.53 18.39
N ASN A 304 7.79 -10.72 17.24
CA ASN A 304 7.79 -9.75 16.14
C ASN A 304 6.38 -9.52 15.58
N LEU A 305 5.58 -10.58 15.48
CA LEU A 305 4.19 -10.50 15.02
C LEU A 305 3.33 -9.64 15.95
N PHE A 306 3.50 -9.78 17.26
CA PHE A 306 2.82 -8.92 18.24
C PHE A 306 3.33 -7.49 18.27
N GLN A 307 4.52 -7.20 17.72
CA GLN A 307 5.01 -5.83 17.59
C GLN A 307 4.29 -5.06 16.45
N GLU A 308 3.66 -5.76 15.50
CA GLU A 308 2.93 -5.09 14.43
C GLU A 308 1.70 -4.35 14.92
N ARG A 309 1.57 -3.08 14.52
CA ARG A 309 0.51 -2.18 14.99
C ARG A 309 -0.89 -2.69 14.69
N ALA A 310 -1.08 -3.25 13.50
CA ALA A 310 -2.36 -3.82 13.10
C ALA A 310 -2.73 -5.04 13.95
N ILE A 311 -1.76 -5.91 14.26
CA ILE A 311 -1.99 -7.19 14.93
C ILE A 311 -2.28 -7.01 16.41
N TYR A 312 -1.48 -6.26 17.16
CA TYR A 312 -1.78 -6.09 18.59
C TYR A 312 -3.10 -5.33 18.82
N ARG A 313 -3.42 -4.34 17.95
CA ARG A 313 -4.69 -3.61 18.03
C ARG A 313 -5.88 -4.52 17.76
N TYR A 314 -5.76 -5.40 16.77
CA TYR A 314 -6.76 -6.41 16.47
C TYR A 314 -6.96 -7.41 17.60
N VAL A 315 -5.87 -7.96 18.14
CA VAL A 315 -5.91 -8.89 19.28
C VAL A 315 -6.53 -8.22 20.51
N ALA A 316 -6.12 -6.98 20.82
CA ALA A 316 -6.71 -6.22 21.91
C ALA A 316 -8.20 -5.97 21.70
N PHE A 317 -8.61 -5.56 20.49
CA PHE A 317 -10.01 -5.41 20.13
C PHE A 317 -10.78 -6.71 20.36
N HIS A 318 -10.36 -7.81 19.74
CA HIS A 318 -11.03 -9.10 19.86
C HIS A 318 -11.15 -9.55 21.30
N PHE A 319 -10.07 -9.44 22.09
CA PHE A 319 -10.08 -9.81 23.50
C PHE A 319 -11.10 -8.99 24.30
N PHE A 320 -10.98 -7.66 24.29
CA PHE A 320 -11.85 -6.81 25.11
C PHE A 320 -13.29 -6.79 24.60
N TYR A 321 -13.49 -6.71 23.29
CA TYR A 321 -14.82 -6.79 22.70
C TYR A 321 -15.52 -8.10 23.11
N ASN A 322 -14.84 -9.24 22.99
CA ASN A 322 -15.43 -10.53 23.32
C ASN A 322 -15.68 -10.71 24.83
N VAL A 323 -14.75 -10.26 25.69
CA VAL A 323 -14.95 -10.32 27.15
C VAL A 323 -16.21 -9.54 27.56
N PHE A 324 -16.39 -8.32 27.05
CA PHE A 324 -17.49 -7.46 27.45
C PHE A 324 -18.82 -7.81 26.77
N SER A 325 -18.80 -8.23 25.50
CA SER A 325 -20.02 -8.61 24.76
C SER A 325 -20.57 -10.00 25.13
N SER A 326 -19.75 -10.84 25.78
CA SER A 326 -20.14 -12.17 26.27
C SER A 326 -20.66 -12.17 27.71
N ILE A 327 -20.78 -11.01 28.37
CA ILE A 327 -21.34 -10.93 29.72
C ILE A 327 -22.85 -11.18 29.63
N THR A 328 -23.32 -12.11 30.46
CA THR A 328 -24.71 -12.55 30.46
C THR A 328 -25.20 -12.70 31.90
N VAL A 329 -26.34 -13.36 32.11
CA VAL A 329 -26.92 -13.64 33.43
C VAL A 329 -27.07 -15.15 33.60
N THR A 330 -26.61 -15.68 34.73
CA THR A 330 -26.65 -17.13 35.08
C THR A 330 -28.06 -17.71 35.09
N SER A 331 -29.06 -16.91 35.48
CA SER A 331 -30.46 -17.31 35.50
C SER A 331 -31.09 -17.43 34.11
N ALA A 332 -30.44 -16.97 33.02
CA ALA A 332 -30.99 -17.05 31.66
C ALA A 332 -31.41 -18.47 31.26
N SER A 333 -30.62 -19.47 31.66
CA SER A 333 -30.91 -20.88 31.42
C SER A 333 -32.14 -21.38 32.19
N VAL A 334 -32.32 -20.88 33.41
CA VAL A 334 -33.46 -21.20 34.29
C VAL A 334 -34.72 -20.49 33.81
N ILE A 335 -34.61 -19.23 33.37
CA ILE A 335 -35.72 -18.48 32.77
C ILE A 335 -36.21 -19.18 31.50
N LYS A 336 -35.28 -19.65 30.65
CA LYS A 336 -35.59 -20.44 29.45
C LYS A 336 -36.39 -21.71 29.78
N SER A 337 -35.99 -22.46 30.83
CA SER A 337 -36.66 -23.71 31.18
C SER A 337 -37.95 -23.51 31.96
N ASP A 338 -37.96 -22.62 32.95
CA ASP A 338 -39.01 -22.60 33.98
C ASP A 338 -40.09 -21.55 33.66
N TRP A 339 -39.69 -20.34 33.20
CA TRP A 339 -40.63 -19.28 32.84
C TRP A 339 -41.10 -19.39 31.39
N ALA A 340 -40.19 -19.59 30.43
CA ALA A 340 -40.51 -19.67 29.01
C ALA A 340 -40.92 -21.08 28.54
N LYS A 341 -40.66 -22.12 29.35
CA LYS A 341 -41.03 -23.53 29.09
C LYS A 341 -40.60 -24.03 27.72
N VAL A 342 -39.35 -23.74 27.35
CA VAL A 342 -38.81 -24.13 26.04
C VAL A 342 -38.49 -25.63 26.01
N GLU A 343 -39.09 -26.33 25.05
CA GLU A 343 -38.84 -27.76 24.81
C GLU A 343 -37.57 -28.02 23.97
N PRO A 344 -36.92 -29.18 24.12
CA PRO A 344 -35.74 -29.56 23.31
C PRO A 344 -35.99 -29.54 21.81
N LEU A 345 -37.16 -30.02 21.35
CA LEU A 345 -37.54 -30.01 19.94
C LEU A 345 -37.61 -28.59 19.37
N SER A 346 -38.29 -27.69 20.08
CA SER A 346 -38.39 -26.27 19.71
C SER A 346 -37.02 -25.58 19.69
N SER A 347 -36.15 -25.92 20.63
CA SER A 347 -34.76 -25.44 20.62
C SER A 347 -33.97 -25.97 19.42
N GLY A 348 -34.18 -27.22 19.01
CA GLY A 348 -33.57 -27.80 17.81
C GLY A 348 -34.04 -27.12 16.51
N ILE A 349 -35.34 -26.85 16.40
CA ILE A 349 -35.92 -26.10 15.27
C ILE A 349 -35.36 -24.68 15.22
N ALA A 350 -35.27 -23.99 16.36
CA ALA A 350 -34.72 -22.64 16.44
C ALA A 350 -33.24 -22.60 16.00
N ASN A 351 -32.42 -23.60 16.37
CA ASN A 351 -31.02 -23.68 15.94
C ASN A 351 -30.88 -23.83 14.41
N MET A 352 -31.72 -24.65 13.78
CA MET A 352 -31.71 -24.78 12.31
C MET A 352 -32.14 -23.49 11.61
N ALA A 353 -33.16 -22.82 12.14
CA ALA A 353 -33.61 -21.53 11.61
C ALA A 353 -32.57 -20.42 11.82
N THR A 354 -31.85 -20.45 12.95
CA THR A 354 -30.70 -19.57 13.24
C THR A 354 -29.63 -19.74 12.14
N ALA A 355 -29.23 -20.97 11.82
CA ALA A 355 -28.26 -21.23 10.75
C ALA A 355 -28.72 -20.70 9.37
N LEU A 356 -30.01 -20.75 9.04
CA LEU A 356 -30.56 -20.17 7.80
C LEU A 356 -30.46 -18.63 7.79
N LEU A 357 -30.66 -17.98 8.94
CA LEU A 357 -30.49 -16.54 9.07
C LEU A 357 -29.02 -16.13 9.02
N THR A 358 -28.12 -16.92 9.61
CA THR A 358 -26.67 -16.72 9.49
C THR A 358 -26.23 -16.81 8.02
N ILE A 359 -26.74 -17.78 7.26
CA ILE A 359 -26.51 -17.89 5.80
C ILE A 359 -26.98 -16.63 5.08
N SER A 360 -28.17 -16.13 5.42
CA SER A 360 -28.75 -14.93 4.81
C SER A 360 -27.92 -13.68 5.12
N GLY A 361 -27.45 -13.54 6.37
CA GLY A 361 -26.54 -12.46 6.80
C GLY A 361 -25.20 -12.51 6.07
N ALA A 362 -24.58 -13.69 5.99
CA ALA A 362 -23.32 -13.88 5.26
C ALA A 362 -23.48 -13.58 3.76
N PHE A 363 -24.59 -13.99 3.15
CA PHE A 363 -24.90 -13.66 1.75
C PHE A 363 -25.08 -12.15 1.53
N LEU A 364 -25.76 -11.46 2.45
CA LEU A 364 -25.94 -10.01 2.38
C LEU A 364 -24.58 -9.29 2.41
N VAL A 365 -23.71 -9.64 3.37
CA VAL A 365 -22.38 -9.05 3.49
C VAL A 365 -21.53 -9.34 2.25
N LYS A 366 -21.54 -10.59 1.77
CA LYS A 366 -20.85 -10.98 0.53
C LYS A 366 -21.32 -10.13 -0.67
N LYS A 367 -22.63 -9.87 -0.80
CA LYS A 367 -23.22 -9.20 -1.96
C LYS A 367 -23.05 -7.69 -1.95
N CYS A 368 -23.18 -7.05 -0.78
CA CYS A 368 -23.21 -5.59 -0.69
C CYS A 368 -22.39 -4.99 0.47
N GLY A 369 -21.86 -5.81 1.37
CA GLY A 369 -21.18 -5.39 2.58
C GLY A 369 -19.66 -5.43 2.57
N LEU A 370 -19.02 -5.88 1.49
CA LEU A 370 -17.56 -5.95 1.38
C LEU A 370 -16.85 -4.58 1.48
N HIS A 371 -17.59 -3.49 1.30
CA HIS A 371 -17.10 -2.11 1.38
C HIS A 371 -17.74 -1.32 2.53
N TRP A 372 -18.48 -1.96 3.43
CA TRP A 372 -19.02 -1.28 4.60
C TRP A 372 -17.91 -0.93 5.58
N ASN A 373 -18.05 0.20 6.25
CA ASN A 373 -17.12 0.58 7.32
C ASN A 373 -17.33 -0.36 8.50
N TRP A 374 -16.32 -1.18 8.80
CA TRP A 374 -16.42 -2.22 9.81
C TRP A 374 -16.69 -1.67 11.21
N ARG A 375 -16.21 -0.46 11.55
CA ARG A 375 -16.45 0.13 12.88
C ARG A 375 -17.93 0.41 13.07
N TYR A 376 -18.54 1.11 12.13
CA TYR A 376 -19.96 1.46 12.19
C TYR A 376 -20.84 0.22 12.18
N ILE A 377 -20.51 -0.79 11.36
CA ILE A 377 -21.29 -2.02 11.32
C ILE A 377 -21.22 -2.76 12.65
N ILE A 378 -20.04 -2.92 13.26
CA ILE A 378 -19.91 -3.58 14.57
C ILE A 378 -20.71 -2.82 15.64
N ILE A 379 -20.63 -1.48 15.66
CA ILE A 379 -21.42 -0.63 16.57
C ILE A 379 -22.93 -0.88 16.39
N VAL A 380 -23.43 -0.75 15.15
CA VAL A 380 -24.85 -0.89 14.82
C VAL A 380 -25.33 -2.30 15.16
N CYS A 381 -24.58 -3.32 14.78
CA CYS A 381 -24.90 -4.72 15.05
C CYS A 381 -25.00 -4.97 16.56
N GLN A 382 -24.01 -4.55 17.36
CA GLN A 382 -24.00 -4.79 18.80
C GLN A 382 -25.15 -4.07 19.52
N VAL A 383 -25.41 -2.81 19.17
CA VAL A 383 -26.55 -2.05 19.71
C VAL A 383 -27.87 -2.72 19.34
N THR A 384 -27.99 -3.16 18.08
CA THR A 384 -29.18 -3.84 17.58
C THR A 384 -29.43 -5.16 18.31
N VAL A 385 -28.38 -5.96 18.56
CA VAL A 385 -28.46 -7.20 19.36
C VAL A 385 -29.00 -6.91 20.76
N VAL A 386 -28.45 -5.91 21.45
CA VAL A 386 -28.91 -5.52 22.80
C VAL A 386 -30.37 -5.06 22.77
N CYS A 387 -30.78 -4.26 21.77
CA CYS A 387 -32.17 -3.81 21.66
C CYS A 387 -33.15 -4.96 21.37
N ILE A 388 -32.77 -5.89 20.48
CA ILE A 388 -33.59 -7.07 20.14
C ILE A 388 -33.73 -7.98 21.37
N ASP A 389 -32.68 -8.13 22.17
CA ASP A 389 -32.68 -9.00 23.34
C ASP A 389 -33.41 -8.39 24.54
N ALA A 390 -33.19 -7.09 24.80
CA ALA A 390 -33.73 -6.44 26.00
C ALA A 390 -35.25 -6.39 26.02
N ILE A 391 -35.92 -6.11 24.89
CA ILE A 391 -37.38 -5.93 24.88
C ILE A 391 -38.10 -7.24 25.28
N PRO A 392 -37.87 -8.39 24.60
CA PRO A 392 -38.64 -9.59 24.91
C PRO A 392 -38.17 -10.26 26.20
N THR A 393 -36.90 -10.08 26.58
CA THR A 393 -36.39 -10.50 27.89
C THR A 393 -37.12 -9.77 29.00
N MET A 394 -37.29 -8.45 28.93
CA MET A 394 -38.04 -7.69 29.94
C MET A 394 -39.52 -8.05 29.98
N LEU A 395 -40.16 -8.27 28.82
CA LEU A 395 -41.54 -8.74 28.77
C LEU A 395 -41.73 -10.13 29.38
N THR A 396 -40.71 -11.00 29.26
CA THR A 396 -40.71 -12.33 29.90
C THR A 396 -40.50 -12.21 31.40
N ILE A 397 -39.52 -11.41 31.85
CA ILE A 397 -39.22 -11.22 33.28
C ILE A 397 -40.46 -10.70 34.02
N TRP A 398 -41.13 -9.70 33.46
CA TRP A 398 -42.31 -9.08 34.08
C TRP A 398 -43.63 -9.80 33.83
N ASP A 399 -43.59 -10.99 33.22
CA ASP A 399 -44.76 -11.84 32.93
C ASP A 399 -45.85 -11.11 32.11
N VAL A 400 -45.41 -10.22 31.21
CA VAL A 400 -46.31 -9.56 30.26
C VAL A 400 -46.65 -10.51 29.12
N TYR A 401 -45.66 -11.27 28.65
CA TYR A 401 -45.84 -12.32 27.65
C TYR A 401 -44.72 -13.38 27.75
N ARG A 402 -45.08 -14.63 28.07
CA ARG A 402 -44.15 -15.77 28.18
C ARG A 402 -44.58 -16.86 27.20
N ASN A 403 -43.78 -17.06 26.15
CA ASN A 403 -43.99 -18.13 25.18
C ASN A 403 -42.65 -18.65 24.68
N GLN A 404 -42.51 -19.97 24.53
CA GLN A 404 -41.26 -20.58 24.06
C GLN A 404 -40.74 -20.00 22.73
N TRP A 405 -41.62 -19.71 21.77
CA TRP A 405 -41.24 -19.14 20.46
C TRP A 405 -40.95 -17.64 20.53
N PHE A 406 -41.50 -16.95 21.54
CA PHE A 406 -41.17 -15.55 21.79
C PHE A 406 -39.76 -15.42 22.37
N TRP A 407 -39.42 -16.28 23.35
CA TRP A 407 -38.08 -16.36 23.91
C TRP A 407 -37.05 -16.84 22.87
N LEU A 408 -37.37 -17.88 22.10
CA LEU A 408 -36.49 -18.39 21.04
C LEU A 408 -36.40 -17.47 19.82
N GLY A 409 -37.39 -16.60 19.59
CA GLY A 409 -37.39 -15.65 18.48
C GLY A 409 -36.34 -14.54 18.63
N VAL A 410 -35.97 -14.19 19.86
CA VAL A 410 -34.94 -13.19 20.14
C VAL A 410 -33.56 -13.60 19.62
N PRO A 411 -32.99 -14.75 20.03
CA PRO A 411 -31.73 -15.24 19.47
C PRO A 411 -31.78 -15.33 17.95
N LEU A 412 -32.93 -15.73 17.39
CA LEU A 412 -33.13 -15.86 15.95
C LEU A 412 -32.89 -14.52 15.22
N VAL A 413 -33.53 -13.43 15.69
CA VAL A 413 -33.42 -12.11 15.05
C VAL A 413 -32.07 -11.46 15.35
N ALA A 414 -31.52 -11.65 16.55
CA ALA A 414 -30.20 -11.16 16.93
C ALA A 414 -29.04 -11.88 16.20
N GLU A 415 -29.28 -13.06 15.64
CA GLU A 415 -28.26 -13.82 14.92
C GLU A 415 -27.78 -13.08 13.66
N VAL A 416 -28.67 -12.42 12.91
CA VAL A 416 -28.28 -11.71 11.67
C VAL A 416 -27.22 -10.64 11.96
N PRO A 417 -27.42 -9.67 12.87
CA PRO A 417 -26.39 -8.69 13.19
C PRO A 417 -25.13 -9.33 13.80
N THR A 418 -25.27 -10.40 14.60
CA THR A 418 -24.12 -11.13 15.15
C THR A 418 -23.25 -11.75 14.05
N ALA A 419 -23.89 -12.40 13.08
CA ALA A 419 -23.25 -13.00 11.91
C ALA A 419 -22.55 -11.95 11.05
N VAL A 420 -23.19 -10.80 10.83
CA VAL A 420 -22.63 -9.67 10.08
C VAL A 420 -21.37 -9.15 10.79
N ALA A 421 -21.42 -8.91 12.10
CA ALA A 421 -20.27 -8.44 12.87
C ALA A 421 -19.11 -9.45 12.86
N GLY A 422 -19.41 -10.75 13.01
CA GLY A 422 -18.41 -11.82 12.96
C GLY A 422 -17.73 -11.94 11.60
N TYR A 423 -18.49 -11.80 10.50
CA TYR A 423 -17.94 -11.81 9.15
C TYR A 423 -17.02 -10.61 8.92
N VAL A 424 -17.48 -9.42 9.28
CA VAL A 424 -16.74 -8.17 9.11
C VAL A 424 -15.42 -8.18 9.88
N ALA A 425 -15.38 -8.80 11.06
CA ALA A 425 -14.15 -9.00 11.82
C ALA A 425 -13.14 -9.90 11.09
N GLN A 426 -13.60 -10.90 10.32
CA GLN A 426 -12.72 -11.74 9.50
C GLN A 426 -12.20 -11.02 8.25
N LEU A 427 -13.00 -10.11 7.66
CA LEU A 427 -12.56 -9.26 6.56
C LEU A 427 -11.38 -8.39 6.96
N PHE A 428 -11.35 -7.86 8.18
CA PHE A 428 -10.20 -7.10 8.67
C PHE A 428 -8.91 -7.93 8.59
N MET A 429 -8.96 -9.19 9.03
CA MET A 429 -7.79 -10.06 8.99
C MET A 429 -7.29 -10.30 7.57
N LEU A 430 -8.23 -10.42 6.63
CA LEU A 430 -7.96 -10.60 5.21
C LEU A 430 -7.09 -9.47 4.62
N GLU A 431 -7.24 -8.25 5.14
CA GLU A 431 -6.55 -7.05 4.69
C GLU A 431 -5.10 -6.92 5.22
N ILE A 432 -4.68 -7.79 6.13
CA ILE A 432 -3.31 -7.78 6.66
C ILE A 432 -2.34 -8.36 5.61
N GLU A 433 -1.56 -7.49 4.98
CA GLU A 433 -0.67 -7.85 3.87
C GLU A 433 0.64 -8.54 4.33
N ASN A 434 1.16 -8.21 5.51
CA ASN A 434 2.45 -8.72 6.01
C ASN A 434 2.40 -10.16 6.55
N THR A 435 1.39 -10.94 6.17
CA THR A 435 1.11 -12.29 6.72
C THR A 435 1.67 -13.41 5.87
N LYS A 436 2.53 -13.10 4.88
CA LYS A 436 3.00 -14.08 3.88
C LYS A 436 3.71 -15.24 4.57
N GLY A 437 3.09 -16.42 4.49
CA GLY A 437 3.59 -17.66 5.06
C GLY A 437 3.22 -17.96 6.50
N PHE A 438 2.38 -17.14 7.14
CA PHE A 438 1.91 -17.36 8.52
C PHE A 438 0.39 -17.14 8.67
N GLU A 439 -0.35 -17.38 7.59
CA GLU A 439 -1.77 -17.10 7.49
C GLU A 439 -2.61 -17.94 8.46
N ALA A 440 -2.24 -19.21 8.66
CA ALA A 440 -2.95 -20.11 9.56
C ALA A 440 -2.69 -19.75 11.02
N THR A 441 -1.47 -19.35 11.36
CA THR A 441 -1.04 -18.88 12.68
C THR A 441 -1.84 -17.65 13.09
N LEU A 442 -1.96 -16.70 12.16
CA LEU A 442 -2.63 -15.44 12.37
C LEU A 442 -4.15 -15.60 12.57
N LEU A 443 -4.82 -16.41 11.74
CA LEU A 443 -6.23 -16.77 11.98
C LEU A 443 -6.42 -17.63 13.23
N GLY A 444 -5.43 -18.46 13.57
CA GLY A 444 -5.39 -19.23 14.81
C GLY A 444 -5.32 -18.32 16.04
N LEU A 445 -4.53 -17.24 15.96
CA LEU A 445 -4.39 -16.23 17.01
C LEU A 445 -5.72 -15.56 17.34
N ALA A 446 -6.49 -15.16 16.32
CA ALA A 446 -7.81 -14.57 16.50
C ALA A 446 -8.72 -15.48 17.33
N VAL A 447 -8.82 -16.75 16.94
CA VAL A 447 -9.73 -17.71 17.59
C VAL A 447 -9.24 -18.09 19.00
N THR A 448 -7.93 -18.21 19.19
CA THR A 448 -7.35 -18.44 20.53
C THR A 448 -7.62 -17.24 21.44
N THR A 449 -7.55 -16.01 20.92
CA THR A 449 -7.87 -14.79 21.69
C THR A 449 -9.32 -14.79 22.16
N ASP A 450 -10.26 -15.15 21.28
CA ASP A 450 -11.67 -15.29 21.64
C ASP A 450 -11.88 -16.36 22.73
N ALA A 451 -11.24 -17.52 22.56
CA ALA A 451 -11.36 -18.63 23.51
C ALA A 451 -10.83 -18.27 24.91
N VAL A 452 -9.77 -17.45 24.98
CA VAL A 452 -9.20 -16.98 26.25
C VAL A 452 -10.07 -15.91 26.92
N GLY A 453 -10.83 -15.11 26.16
CA GLY A 453 -11.74 -14.10 26.72
C GLY A 453 -12.96 -14.67 27.45
N SER A 454 -13.50 -15.81 27.01
CA SER A 454 -14.74 -16.39 27.56
C SER A 454 -14.68 -16.72 29.07
N PRO A 455 -13.60 -17.30 29.62
CA PRO A 455 -13.45 -17.48 31.06
C PRO A 455 -13.54 -16.18 31.87
N PHE A 456 -12.99 -15.07 31.37
CA PHE A 456 -13.09 -13.77 32.04
C PHE A 456 -14.53 -13.28 32.10
N ALA A 457 -15.26 -13.34 30.98
CA ALA A 457 -16.68 -12.99 30.92
C ALA A 457 -17.51 -13.84 31.90
N THR A 458 -17.22 -15.14 31.99
CA THR A 458 -17.89 -16.07 32.90
C THR A 458 -17.65 -15.71 34.37
N VAL A 459 -16.42 -15.39 34.74
CA VAL A 459 -16.07 -14.99 36.12
C VAL A 459 -16.75 -13.66 36.48
N ILE A 460 -16.74 -12.68 35.57
CA ILE A 460 -17.41 -11.38 35.80
C ILE A 460 -18.91 -11.60 35.97
N THR A 461 -19.53 -12.37 35.08
CA THR A 461 -20.97 -12.74 35.14
C THR A 461 -21.30 -13.33 36.51
N LYS A 462 -20.59 -14.38 36.95
CA LYS A 462 -20.83 -15.01 38.25
C LYS A 462 -20.58 -14.07 39.44
N SER A 463 -19.59 -13.18 39.32
CA SER A 463 -19.26 -12.23 40.39
C SER A 463 -20.32 -11.15 40.55
N VAL A 464 -20.90 -10.67 39.45
CA VAL A 464 -22.03 -9.73 39.46
C VAL A 464 -23.27 -10.43 39.98
N ASP A 465 -23.59 -11.60 39.43
CA ASP A 465 -24.80 -12.37 39.77
C ASP A 465 -24.83 -12.82 41.23
N GLY A 466 -23.68 -13.06 41.85
CA GLY A 466 -23.57 -13.43 43.27
C GLY A 466 -24.09 -12.37 44.25
N TYR A 467 -24.41 -11.15 43.78
CA TYR A 467 -25.05 -10.10 44.58
C TYR A 467 -26.58 -10.08 44.47
N PHE A 468 -27.17 -10.92 43.63
CA PHE A 468 -28.62 -10.93 43.34
C PHE A 468 -29.25 -12.29 43.69
N ASP A 469 -30.49 -12.27 44.15
CA ASP A 469 -31.26 -13.49 44.47
C ASP A 469 -31.86 -14.13 43.20
N ILE A 470 -30.99 -14.69 42.34
CA ILE A 470 -31.36 -15.18 40.98
C ILE A 470 -31.08 -16.67 40.74
N GLU A 471 -30.75 -17.42 41.79
CA GLU A 471 -30.63 -18.87 41.70
C GLU A 471 -31.99 -19.54 41.42
N ARG A 472 -31.98 -20.79 40.92
CA ARG A 472 -33.21 -21.50 40.54
C ARG A 472 -34.27 -21.53 41.64
N THR A 473 -33.87 -21.71 42.90
CA THR A 473 -34.76 -21.71 44.08
C THR A 473 -35.51 -20.39 44.29
N PHE A 474 -34.96 -19.27 43.84
CA PHE A 474 -35.63 -17.96 43.85
C PHE A 474 -36.46 -17.75 42.58
N ILE A 475 -35.93 -18.12 41.41
CA ILE A 475 -36.63 -18.01 40.12
C ILE A 475 -37.96 -18.80 40.13
N GLU A 476 -37.99 -19.96 40.79
CA GLU A 476 -39.20 -20.77 40.98
C GLU A 476 -40.29 -20.07 41.81
N GLN A 477 -39.94 -19.10 42.67
CA GLN A 477 -40.90 -18.34 43.47
C GLN A 477 -41.65 -17.30 42.62
N ASP A 478 -41.02 -16.81 41.54
CA ASP A 478 -41.56 -15.87 40.55
C ASP A 478 -42.33 -14.67 41.17
N ASP A 479 -41.78 -14.07 42.23
CA ASP A 479 -42.36 -12.91 42.89
C ASP A 479 -41.77 -11.57 42.38
N HIS A 480 -42.32 -10.46 42.86
CA HIS A 480 -41.87 -9.13 42.46
C HIS A 480 -40.40 -8.86 42.82
N HIS A 481 -39.90 -9.37 43.94
CA HIS A 481 -38.51 -9.16 44.36
C HIS A 481 -37.57 -9.84 43.39
N VAL A 482 -37.80 -11.12 43.10
CA VAL A 482 -36.97 -11.91 42.18
C VAL A 482 -36.97 -11.31 40.77
N ARG A 483 -38.14 -10.89 40.25
CA ARG A 483 -38.24 -10.21 38.94
C ARG A 483 -37.40 -8.92 38.89
N LEU A 484 -37.37 -8.16 39.99
CA LEU A 484 -36.54 -6.96 40.08
C LEU A 484 -35.05 -7.28 40.15
N GLN A 485 -34.65 -8.30 40.92
CA GLN A 485 -33.26 -8.77 41.01
C GLN A 485 -32.74 -9.23 39.63
N VAL A 486 -33.53 -10.03 38.91
CA VAL A 486 -33.23 -10.46 37.54
C VAL A 486 -33.14 -9.27 36.59
N THR A 487 -34.05 -8.29 36.71
CA THR A 487 -34.02 -7.07 35.89
C THR A 487 -32.71 -6.31 36.07
N TYR A 488 -32.25 -6.12 37.31
CA TYR A 488 -30.98 -5.42 37.55
C TYR A 488 -29.77 -6.17 37.01
N ALA A 489 -29.73 -7.50 37.18
CA ALA A 489 -28.65 -8.32 36.61
C ALA A 489 -28.57 -8.16 35.08
N TYR A 490 -29.70 -8.23 34.37
CA TYR A 490 -29.75 -8.02 32.92
C TYR A 490 -29.39 -6.59 32.50
N LEU A 491 -29.84 -5.57 33.22
CA LEU A 491 -29.46 -4.19 32.92
C LEU A 491 -27.95 -3.98 33.04
N ILE A 492 -27.31 -4.55 34.06
CA ILE A 492 -25.85 -4.50 34.21
C ILE A 492 -25.17 -5.24 33.06
N ALA A 493 -25.64 -6.44 32.70
CA ALA A 493 -25.11 -7.19 31.56
C ALA A 493 -25.22 -6.39 30.25
N TYR A 494 -26.37 -5.74 29.98
CA TYR A 494 -26.54 -4.89 28.81
C TYR A 494 -25.63 -3.67 28.80
N VAL A 495 -25.38 -3.05 29.95
CA VAL A 495 -24.39 -1.95 30.06
C VAL A 495 -23.00 -2.44 29.64
N PHE A 496 -22.55 -3.60 30.13
CA PHE A 496 -21.28 -4.18 29.71
C PHE A 496 -21.26 -4.52 28.20
N ASN A 497 -22.35 -5.07 27.68
CA ASN A 497 -22.48 -5.38 26.25
C ASN A 497 -22.39 -4.12 25.38
N ILE A 498 -22.91 -2.97 25.84
CA ILE A 498 -22.76 -1.69 25.14
C ILE A 498 -21.35 -1.11 25.31
N VAL A 499 -20.73 -1.25 26.49
CA VAL A 499 -19.33 -0.85 26.72
C VAL A 499 -18.37 -1.57 25.77
N SER A 500 -18.68 -2.81 25.35
CA SER A 500 -17.88 -3.55 24.37
C SER A 500 -17.63 -2.77 23.06
N VAL A 501 -18.60 -1.95 22.64
CA VAL A 501 -18.53 -1.11 21.45
C VAL A 501 -17.44 -0.05 21.57
N GLY A 502 -17.14 0.38 22.81
CA GLY A 502 -16.08 1.32 23.12
C GLY A 502 -14.70 0.87 22.64
N PHE A 503 -14.47 -0.43 22.43
CA PHE A 503 -13.19 -0.97 21.95
C PHE A 503 -13.02 -0.91 20.42
N VAL A 504 -14.07 -0.59 19.67
CA VAL A 504 -14.04 -0.51 18.19
C VAL A 504 -13.03 0.51 17.67
N PHE A 505 -12.63 1.51 18.48
CA PHE A 505 -11.57 2.48 18.13
C PHE A 505 -10.21 1.83 17.83
N LEU A 506 -9.96 0.62 18.37
CA LEU A 506 -8.73 -0.13 18.14
C LEU A 506 -8.61 -0.66 16.71
N LEU A 507 -9.74 -0.98 16.06
CA LEU A 507 -9.76 -1.32 14.63
C LEU A 507 -9.56 -0.04 13.80
N PRO A 508 -8.91 -0.02 12.63
CA PRO A 508 -8.92 1.13 11.69
C PRO A 508 -10.34 1.47 11.19
N LYS A 509 -10.55 2.52 10.39
CA LYS A 509 -11.90 2.83 9.87
C LYS A 509 -12.29 1.98 8.65
N GLN A 510 -11.34 1.69 7.74
CA GLN A 510 -11.61 0.90 6.53
C GLN A 510 -10.34 0.33 5.87
N LYS A 511 -10.51 -0.53 4.85
CA LYS A 511 -9.47 -1.15 3.99
C LYS A 511 -8.30 -0.21 3.64
N ALA A 512 -8.56 1.02 3.19
CA ALA A 512 -7.52 1.97 2.79
C ALA A 512 -6.67 2.55 3.95
N GLU A 513 -7.21 2.62 5.17
CA GLU A 513 -6.44 3.06 6.36
C GLU A 513 -5.61 1.94 6.97
N HIS A 514 -5.95 0.67 6.71
CA HIS A 514 -5.19 -0.49 7.19
C HIS A 514 -3.75 -0.49 6.63
N VAL A 515 -3.59 -0.13 5.36
CA VAL A 515 -2.29 -0.01 4.68
C VAL A 515 -1.35 0.98 5.37
N LYS A 516 -1.89 2.07 5.94
CA LYS A 516 -1.13 3.10 6.67
C LYS A 516 -0.67 2.64 8.06
N LEU A 517 -1.17 1.50 8.55
CA LEU A 517 -0.74 0.91 9.83
C LEU A 517 0.50 0.02 9.69
N ALA A 518 1.03 -0.16 8.47
CA ALA A 518 2.21 -0.95 8.20
C ALA A 518 3.50 -0.10 8.06
N THR A 519 4.43 -0.37 8.99
CA THR A 519 5.90 -0.18 8.98
C THR A 519 6.46 1.25 9.15
N GLU A 520 7.62 1.38 9.77
CA GLU A 520 8.02 2.54 10.59
C GLU A 520 8.77 3.66 9.83
N ALA A 521 8.65 4.92 10.29
CA ALA A 521 9.42 6.06 9.78
C ALA A 521 10.09 6.84 10.92
N TYR A 522 11.32 7.29 10.67
CA TYR A 522 12.16 7.99 11.64
C TYR A 522 12.68 9.29 11.06
N ARG A 523 12.59 10.38 11.84
CA ARG A 523 13.11 11.69 11.42
C ARG A 523 14.64 11.71 11.55
N LEU A 524 15.34 11.91 10.43
CA LEU A 524 16.82 11.95 10.38
C LEU A 524 17.42 13.31 10.74
N GLY A 525 16.72 14.43 10.50
CA GLY A 525 17.27 15.76 10.73
C GLY A 525 16.54 16.87 9.97
N PRO A 526 17.15 18.05 9.81
CA PRO A 526 16.65 19.12 8.96
C PRO A 526 16.84 18.80 7.46
N ALA A 527 16.28 19.62 6.59
CA ALA A 527 16.22 19.38 5.14
C ALA A 527 17.58 19.21 4.43
N PRO A 528 18.68 19.91 4.78
CA PRO A 528 19.97 19.70 4.14
C PRO A 528 20.48 18.26 4.27
N ALA A 529 20.87 17.65 3.15
CA ALA A 529 21.36 16.27 3.10
C ALA A 529 22.59 16.04 4.00
N SER A 530 23.47 17.04 4.14
CA SER A 530 24.66 17.01 5.01
C SER A 530 24.33 16.77 6.48
N GLU A 531 23.14 17.16 6.93
CA GLU A 531 22.69 17.06 8.31
C GLU A 531 21.67 15.91 8.54
N SER A 532 21.23 15.29 7.45
CA SER A 532 20.25 14.20 7.40
C SER A 532 20.80 12.96 6.68
N TYR A 533 20.57 12.80 5.38
CA TYR A 533 20.86 11.57 4.61
C TYR A 533 22.36 11.23 4.45
N LEU A 534 23.25 12.20 4.63
CA LEU A 534 24.71 11.97 4.65
C LEU A 534 25.24 11.67 6.06
N ASN A 535 24.42 11.81 7.09
CA ASN A 535 24.82 11.50 8.47
C ASN A 535 24.59 10.02 8.77
N TYR A 536 25.56 9.20 8.37
CA TYR A 536 25.45 7.76 8.55
C TYR A 536 25.39 7.30 10.02
N HIS A 537 25.87 8.10 10.98
CA HIS A 537 25.77 7.76 12.40
C HIS A 537 24.32 7.67 12.86
N LYS A 538 23.47 8.63 12.44
CA LYS A 538 22.04 8.59 12.73
C LYS A 538 21.32 7.43 12.04
N ILE A 539 21.72 7.11 10.81
CA ILE A 539 21.16 5.97 10.07
C ILE A 539 21.45 4.66 10.81
N LEU A 540 22.68 4.45 11.27
CA LEU A 540 23.04 3.26 12.05
C LEU A 540 22.30 3.20 13.39
N GLU A 541 22.12 4.35 14.06
CA GLU A 541 21.33 4.42 15.28
C GLU A 541 19.86 4.02 15.03
N ILE A 542 19.25 4.52 13.96
CA ILE A 542 17.89 4.14 13.56
C ILE A 542 17.82 2.65 13.26
N CYS A 543 18.79 2.08 12.55
CA CYS A 543 18.78 0.65 12.26
C CYS A 543 18.85 -0.19 13.55
N ARG A 544 19.61 0.27 14.54
CA ARG A 544 19.65 -0.35 15.87
C ARG A 544 18.30 -0.26 16.59
N LEU A 545 17.60 0.87 16.46
CA LEU A 545 16.29 1.10 17.10
C LEU A 545 15.16 0.30 16.42
N SER A 546 15.16 0.25 15.08
CA SER A 546 14.15 -0.45 14.29
C SER A 546 14.39 -1.96 14.21
N GLY A 547 15.60 -2.42 14.53
CA GLY A 547 15.99 -3.82 14.36
C GLY A 547 16.30 -4.19 12.90
N ALA A 548 16.59 -3.21 12.05
CA ALA A 548 16.92 -3.44 10.65
C ALA A 548 18.20 -4.29 10.52
N GLN A 549 18.14 -5.31 9.68
CA GLN A 549 19.24 -6.26 9.45
C GLN A 549 20.14 -5.86 8.28
N ALA A 550 19.64 -5.01 7.39
CA ALA A 550 20.32 -4.58 6.18
C ALA A 550 19.96 -3.12 5.85
N VAL A 551 20.84 -2.43 5.12
CA VAL A 551 20.59 -1.09 4.58
C VAL A 551 20.84 -1.12 3.08
N HIS A 552 19.84 -0.68 2.32
CA HIS A 552 19.97 -0.42 0.89
C HIS A 552 20.29 1.07 0.68
N PRO A 553 21.48 1.43 0.17
CA PRO A 553 21.88 2.83 0.07
C PRO A 553 21.29 3.53 -1.17
N GLY A 554 20.74 2.77 -2.12
CA GLY A 554 20.26 3.31 -3.39
C GLY A 554 21.42 3.80 -4.26
N TYR A 555 21.33 5.04 -4.72
CA TYR A 555 22.33 5.73 -5.51
C TYR A 555 22.55 7.16 -4.99
N GLY A 556 23.76 7.68 -5.17
CA GLY A 556 24.15 8.93 -4.52
C GLY A 556 24.20 8.79 -2.99
N PHE A 557 24.28 9.93 -2.31
CA PHE A 557 24.40 9.98 -0.85
C PHE A 557 25.57 9.12 -0.31
N LEU A 558 25.26 7.98 0.31
CA LEU A 558 26.21 7.10 0.98
C LEU A 558 26.50 5.81 0.20
N SER A 559 25.95 5.64 -1.01
CA SER A 559 26.08 4.40 -1.79
C SER A 559 27.51 4.04 -2.17
N GLU A 560 28.38 5.04 -2.32
CA GLU A 560 29.79 4.86 -2.69
C GLU A 560 30.73 5.32 -1.55
N ASN A 561 30.21 5.37 -0.31
CA ASN A 561 30.96 5.78 0.85
C ASN A 561 31.54 4.57 1.59
N ALA A 562 32.82 4.31 1.39
CA ALA A 562 33.54 3.19 2.02
C ALA A 562 33.50 3.24 3.56
N ALA A 563 33.51 4.43 4.17
CA ALA A 563 33.42 4.57 5.62
C ALA A 563 32.04 4.15 6.14
N PHE A 564 30.97 4.45 5.41
CA PHE A 564 29.62 3.99 5.76
C PHE A 564 29.48 2.47 5.62
N ALA A 565 29.89 1.90 4.49
CA ALA A 565 29.84 0.45 4.29
C ALA A 565 30.63 -0.31 5.37
N ARG A 566 31.80 0.22 5.77
CA ARG A 566 32.60 -0.30 6.88
C ARG A 566 31.86 -0.19 8.22
N ALA A 567 31.24 0.94 8.49
CA ALA A 567 30.47 1.15 9.71
C ALA A 567 29.24 0.22 9.79
N CYS A 568 28.57 -0.06 8.68
CA CYS A 568 27.52 -1.08 8.61
C CYS A 568 28.06 -2.47 8.97
N GLN A 569 29.20 -2.86 8.39
CA GLN A 569 29.86 -4.14 8.69
C GLN A 569 30.23 -4.26 10.18
N GLU A 570 30.80 -3.20 10.77
CA GLU A 570 31.13 -3.14 12.20
C GLU A 570 29.89 -3.19 13.10
N ALA A 571 28.76 -2.65 12.64
CA ALA A 571 27.48 -2.69 13.32
C ALA A 571 26.68 -3.99 13.08
N ASN A 572 27.23 -4.94 12.32
CA ASN A 572 26.56 -6.18 11.90
C ASN A 572 25.23 -5.92 11.16
N ILE A 573 25.25 -4.92 10.29
CA ILE A 573 24.18 -4.55 9.37
C ILE A 573 24.65 -4.82 7.95
N GLU A 574 23.91 -5.62 7.20
CA GLU A 574 24.28 -5.96 5.83
C GLU A 574 24.16 -4.71 4.93
N PHE A 575 25.27 -4.32 4.31
CA PHE A 575 25.27 -3.24 3.33
C PHE A 575 24.94 -3.82 1.96
N ILE A 576 23.77 -3.47 1.40
CA ILE A 576 23.32 -4.01 0.12
C ILE A 576 24.05 -3.27 -1.01
N GLY A 577 25.24 -3.73 -1.35
CA GLY A 577 26.13 -3.12 -2.32
C GLY A 577 27.49 -3.82 -2.37
N PRO A 578 28.46 -3.25 -3.08
CA PRO A 578 29.79 -3.84 -3.17
C PRO A 578 30.54 -3.82 -1.83
N PRO A 579 31.52 -4.73 -1.65
CA PRO A 579 32.31 -4.75 -0.43
C PRO A 579 33.17 -3.48 -0.33
N VAL A 580 33.49 -3.08 0.91
CA VAL A 580 34.27 -1.86 1.23
C VAL A 580 35.50 -1.71 0.35
N LYS A 581 36.25 -2.81 0.17
CA LYS A 581 37.47 -2.81 -0.64
C LYS A 581 37.20 -2.47 -2.12
N ALA A 582 36.13 -2.99 -2.71
CA ALA A 582 35.80 -2.70 -4.11
C ALA A 582 35.41 -1.21 -4.30
N ILE A 583 34.74 -0.61 -3.31
CA ILE A 583 34.44 0.83 -3.28
C ILE A 583 35.75 1.65 -3.21
N GLU A 584 36.69 1.26 -2.35
CA GLU A 584 37.99 1.93 -2.21
C GLU A 584 38.86 1.79 -3.47
N ASP A 585 38.95 0.58 -4.03
CA ASP A 585 39.74 0.27 -5.22
C ASP A 585 39.27 1.10 -6.43
N MET A 586 37.95 1.29 -6.59
CA MET A 586 37.36 2.05 -7.70
C MET A 586 37.22 3.56 -7.44
N GLY A 587 37.27 4.00 -6.18
CA GLY A 587 37.18 5.42 -5.82
C GLY A 587 38.39 6.25 -6.26
N SER A 588 39.55 5.63 -6.51
CA SER A 588 40.75 6.30 -7.00
C SER A 588 40.97 6.03 -8.50
N LYS A 589 41.06 7.11 -9.30
CA LYS A 589 41.27 7.04 -10.76
C LYS A 589 42.57 6.36 -11.18
N SER A 590 43.63 6.49 -10.38
CA SER A 590 44.92 5.84 -10.69
C SER A 590 44.88 4.36 -10.34
N ALA A 591 44.40 4.02 -9.14
CA ALA A 591 44.30 2.65 -8.69
C ALA A 591 43.34 1.83 -9.57
N SER A 592 42.19 2.42 -9.95
CA SER A 592 41.23 1.76 -10.83
C SER A 592 41.83 1.43 -12.19
N LYS A 593 42.57 2.36 -12.80
CA LYS A 593 43.26 2.11 -14.07
C LYS A 593 44.32 1.02 -13.96
N ASP A 594 45.15 1.02 -12.92
CA ASP A 594 46.18 -0.01 -12.74
C ASP A 594 45.55 -1.41 -12.59
N ILE A 595 44.45 -1.52 -11.84
CA ILE A 595 43.67 -2.75 -11.70
C ILE A 595 43.07 -3.18 -13.05
N MET A 596 42.51 -2.24 -13.82
CA MET A 596 41.92 -2.51 -15.13
C MET A 596 42.98 -2.97 -16.15
N ILE A 597 44.15 -2.34 -16.18
CA ILE A 597 45.28 -2.77 -17.03
C ILE A 597 45.70 -4.20 -16.68
N ALA A 598 45.87 -4.49 -15.38
CA ALA A 598 46.24 -5.83 -14.91
C ALA A 598 45.16 -6.88 -15.25
N ALA A 599 43.89 -6.48 -15.31
CA ALA A 599 42.75 -7.31 -15.69
C ALA A 599 42.58 -7.47 -17.21
N GLY A 600 43.41 -6.83 -18.03
CA GLY A 600 43.31 -6.86 -19.49
C GLY A 600 42.15 -6.05 -20.06
N VAL A 601 41.61 -5.11 -19.29
CA VAL A 601 40.56 -4.19 -19.72
C VAL A 601 41.21 -3.02 -20.47
N PRO A 602 40.80 -2.70 -21.71
CA PRO A 602 41.36 -1.57 -22.46
C PRO A 602 41.13 -0.26 -21.69
N VAL A 603 42.17 0.54 -21.50
CA VAL A 603 42.09 1.88 -20.88
C VAL A 603 42.59 2.92 -21.87
N THR A 604 42.07 4.15 -21.78
CA THR A 604 42.52 5.26 -22.64
C THR A 604 44.04 5.43 -22.49
N PRO A 605 44.83 5.44 -23.57
CA PRO A 605 46.26 5.69 -23.51
C PRO A 605 46.55 7.00 -22.79
N GLY A 606 47.38 6.96 -21.76
CA GLY A 606 47.64 8.12 -20.91
C GLY A 606 48.95 7.95 -20.15
N TYR A 607 49.63 9.06 -19.87
CA TYR A 607 50.83 9.06 -19.04
C TYR A 607 50.48 9.41 -17.59
N HIS A 608 50.87 8.53 -16.67
CA HIS A 608 50.57 8.64 -15.24
C HIS A 608 51.82 8.44 -14.36
N GLY A 609 53.02 8.55 -14.94
CA GLY A 609 54.28 8.41 -14.20
C GLY A 609 54.55 9.59 -13.25
N GLU A 610 55.43 9.39 -12.27
CA GLU A 610 55.76 10.44 -11.29
C GLU A 610 56.49 11.65 -11.90
N ASP A 611 57.14 11.49 -13.06
CA ASP A 611 57.85 12.58 -13.77
C ASP A 611 56.88 13.42 -14.61
N GLN A 612 56.36 14.47 -14.00
CA GLN A 612 55.42 15.42 -14.60
C GLN A 612 56.12 16.59 -15.33
N SER A 613 57.40 16.45 -15.72
CA SER A 613 58.12 17.51 -16.43
C SER A 613 57.56 17.75 -17.84
N PHE A 614 57.63 19.00 -18.32
CA PHE A 614 57.06 19.42 -19.60
C PHE A 614 57.60 18.60 -20.80
N ASP A 615 58.90 18.27 -20.80
CA ASP A 615 59.53 17.48 -21.87
C ASP A 615 59.02 16.03 -21.89
N THR A 616 58.81 15.42 -20.73
CA THR A 616 58.24 14.07 -20.59
C THR A 616 56.77 14.07 -21.00
N LEU A 617 55.98 15.06 -20.56
CA LEU A 617 54.57 15.21 -20.95
C LEU A 617 54.41 15.46 -22.45
N GLN A 618 55.28 16.27 -23.08
CA GLN A 618 55.24 16.52 -24.52
C GLN A 618 55.62 15.27 -25.33
N LYS A 619 56.62 14.49 -24.88
CA LYS A 619 57.06 13.26 -25.53
C LYS A 619 55.99 12.17 -25.44
N GLU A 620 55.34 12.03 -24.30
CA GLU A 620 54.26 11.07 -24.11
C GLU A 620 52.97 11.52 -24.82
N ALA A 621 52.64 12.81 -24.86
CA ALA A 621 51.55 13.34 -25.68
C ALA A 621 51.73 13.03 -27.18
N ARG A 622 52.96 13.14 -27.70
CA ARG A 622 53.28 12.74 -29.09
C ARG A 622 53.18 11.23 -29.33
N LYS A 623 53.40 10.42 -28.31
CA LYS A 623 53.30 8.95 -28.36
C LYS A 623 51.85 8.47 -28.25
N ILE A 624 51.01 9.22 -27.53
CA ILE A 624 49.57 8.98 -27.37
C ILE A 624 48.81 9.39 -28.64
N GLY A 625 49.25 10.47 -29.31
CA GLY A 625 48.57 11.02 -30.50
C GLY A 625 47.58 12.12 -30.11
N TYR A 626 47.50 13.19 -30.91
CA TYR A 626 46.56 14.30 -30.69
C TYR A 626 45.18 13.97 -31.31
N PRO A 627 44.06 14.45 -30.73
CA PRO A 627 44.01 15.35 -29.57
C PRO A 627 44.28 14.65 -28.22
N VAL A 628 44.91 15.37 -27.28
CA VAL A 628 45.14 14.87 -25.91
C VAL A 628 44.45 15.74 -24.86
N LEU A 629 43.87 15.11 -23.84
CA LEU A 629 43.22 15.77 -22.70
C LEU A 629 44.14 15.75 -21.47
N ILE A 630 44.56 16.93 -21.01
CA ILE A 630 45.36 17.06 -19.77
C ILE A 630 44.41 17.17 -18.57
N LYS A 631 44.62 16.36 -17.53
CA LYS A 631 43.78 16.31 -16.31
C LYS A 631 44.64 16.27 -15.05
N ALA A 632 44.29 17.07 -14.04
CA ALA A 632 44.94 17.06 -12.73
C ALA A 632 44.59 15.79 -11.93
N VAL A 633 45.56 15.30 -11.12
CA VAL A 633 45.47 14.06 -10.33
C VAL A 633 44.40 14.14 -9.22
N LEU A 634 44.05 15.36 -8.77
CA LEU A 634 43.06 15.62 -7.71
C LEU A 634 42.04 16.65 -8.22
N GLY A 635 40.96 16.16 -8.84
CA GLY A 635 39.86 16.98 -9.33
C GLY A 635 38.65 16.16 -9.78
N GLY A 636 37.53 16.32 -9.07
CA GLY A 636 36.20 15.89 -9.51
C GLY A 636 35.47 17.03 -10.22
N GLY A 637 34.53 16.72 -11.11
CA GLY A 637 33.61 17.72 -11.69
C GLY A 637 34.20 18.63 -12.77
N GLY A 638 35.09 18.15 -13.62
CA GLY A 638 35.49 18.83 -14.86
C GLY A 638 36.36 20.10 -14.74
N LYS A 639 36.64 20.60 -13.52
CA LYS A 639 37.57 21.71 -13.31
C LYS A 639 39.03 21.24 -13.52
N GLY A 640 39.72 21.87 -14.48
CA GLY A 640 41.14 21.62 -14.78
C GLY A 640 41.43 20.72 -15.98
N MET A 641 40.49 20.57 -16.91
CA MET A 641 40.67 19.80 -18.14
C MET A 641 40.97 20.71 -19.33
N ARG A 642 42.00 20.41 -20.13
CA ARG A 642 42.34 21.17 -21.34
C ARG A 642 42.66 20.21 -22.49
N ILE A 643 41.96 20.39 -23.61
CA ILE A 643 42.18 19.65 -24.86
C ILE A 643 43.30 20.35 -25.66
N VAL A 644 44.12 19.57 -26.35
CA VAL A 644 45.17 20.05 -27.27
C VAL A 644 45.00 19.29 -28.59
N ASP A 645 44.72 19.97 -29.72
CA ASP A 645 44.22 19.34 -30.97
C ASP A 645 45.18 19.32 -32.21
N GLN A 646 45.89 20.41 -32.52
CA GLN A 646 46.68 20.68 -33.76
C GLN A 646 45.91 20.86 -35.10
N ASP A 647 46.59 21.41 -36.13
CA ASP A 647 46.31 22.74 -36.74
C ASP A 647 45.85 22.80 -38.23
N LYS A 648 45.30 21.76 -38.89
CA LYS A 648 44.88 21.97 -40.32
C LYS A 648 43.66 21.25 -40.90
N ASP A 649 43.32 20.02 -40.57
CA ASP A 649 42.40 19.27 -41.46
C ASP A 649 41.05 18.93 -40.79
N LEU A 650 40.35 19.97 -40.32
CA LEU A 650 39.05 19.97 -39.63
C LEU A 650 37.85 19.52 -40.50
N GLN A 651 38.02 19.12 -41.77
CA GLN A 651 36.88 19.05 -42.71
C GLN A 651 36.55 17.66 -43.29
N GLU A 652 37.24 16.58 -42.88
CA GLU A 652 36.91 15.20 -43.28
C GLU A 652 36.82 14.25 -42.07
N ALA A 653 36.02 14.61 -41.07
CA ALA A 653 35.69 13.75 -39.92
C ALA A 653 34.17 13.78 -39.63
N LEU A 654 33.38 13.60 -40.68
CA LEU A 654 31.92 13.55 -40.66
C LEU A 654 31.48 12.34 -41.48
N ASP A 655 31.22 11.21 -40.82
CA ASP A 655 30.04 10.35 -41.02
C ASP A 655 30.23 8.95 -40.42
N ALA A 656 29.28 8.57 -39.54
CA ALA A 656 28.72 7.24 -39.26
C ALA A 656 28.84 6.74 -37.80
N CYS A 657 27.70 6.67 -37.11
CA CYS A 657 27.52 5.72 -36.01
C CYS A 657 26.15 5.06 -36.19
N PRO A 658 26.09 3.74 -36.42
CA PRO A 658 24.97 2.99 -35.89
C PRO A 658 25.34 1.60 -35.36
N ASN A 659 24.63 1.20 -34.31
CA ASN A 659 24.45 -0.17 -33.84
C ASN A 659 25.71 -0.95 -33.49
N MET A 660 26.03 -1.00 -32.19
CA MET A 660 27.00 -1.93 -31.61
C MET A 660 26.71 -3.37 -32.06
N SER A 661 27.63 -3.95 -32.82
CA SER A 661 27.56 -5.34 -33.26
C SER A 661 27.54 -6.30 -32.07
N GLU A 662 26.93 -7.48 -32.23
CA GLU A 662 26.88 -8.51 -31.17
C GLU A 662 28.29 -8.93 -30.72
N ALA A 663 29.26 -8.95 -31.65
CA ALA A 663 30.65 -9.23 -31.37
C ALA A 663 31.31 -8.15 -30.50
N LEU A 664 31.09 -6.86 -30.81
CA LEU A 664 31.58 -5.74 -30.01
C LEU A 664 30.95 -5.74 -28.61
N ARG A 665 29.63 -5.96 -28.52
CA ARG A 665 28.91 -6.09 -27.25
C ARG A 665 29.48 -7.20 -26.38
N LYS A 666 29.77 -8.36 -26.97
CA LYS A 666 30.39 -9.48 -26.26
C LYS A 666 31.78 -9.09 -25.73
N LYS A 667 32.62 -8.44 -26.54
CA LYS A 667 33.94 -7.97 -26.10
C LYS A 667 33.86 -7.00 -24.92
N MET A 668 32.97 -6.02 -24.99
CA MET A 668 32.75 -5.06 -23.91
C MET A 668 32.18 -5.73 -22.65
N GLY A 669 31.25 -6.66 -22.81
CA GLY A 669 30.69 -7.46 -21.72
C GLY A 669 31.74 -8.33 -21.03
N ASP A 670 32.57 -9.03 -21.79
CA ASP A 670 33.68 -9.84 -21.27
C ASP A 670 34.69 -8.96 -20.50
N ALA A 671 34.98 -7.75 -21.00
CA ALA A 671 35.83 -6.77 -20.33
C ALA A 671 35.20 -6.23 -19.03
N ALA A 672 33.89 -5.95 -19.02
CA ALA A 672 33.17 -5.53 -17.82
C ALA A 672 33.16 -6.63 -16.74
N VAL A 673 32.97 -7.89 -17.13
CA VAL A 673 33.04 -9.03 -16.22
C VAL A 673 34.47 -9.22 -15.68
N ALA A 674 35.50 -9.01 -16.50
CA ALA A 674 36.89 -9.04 -16.06
C ALA A 674 37.17 -7.93 -15.03
N ALA A 675 36.70 -6.71 -15.27
CA ALA A 675 36.78 -5.59 -14.33
C ALA A 675 36.13 -5.94 -12.98
N ALA A 676 34.89 -6.45 -13.00
CA ALA A 676 34.15 -6.84 -11.80
C ALA A 676 34.87 -7.94 -11.01
N LYS A 677 35.43 -8.96 -11.69
CA LYS A 677 36.20 -10.03 -11.04
C LYS A 677 37.51 -9.53 -10.42
N ALA A 678 38.19 -8.59 -11.07
CA ALA A 678 39.47 -8.06 -10.60
C ALA A 678 39.35 -7.37 -9.23
N VAL A 679 38.20 -6.75 -8.95
CA VAL A 679 37.93 -6.06 -7.68
C VAL A 679 37.10 -6.88 -6.70
N GLY A 680 36.73 -8.12 -7.06
CA GLY A 680 35.87 -8.97 -6.23
C GLY A 680 34.49 -8.36 -6.00
N TYR A 681 33.90 -7.77 -7.04
CA TYR A 681 32.66 -7.02 -6.95
C TYR A 681 31.47 -7.89 -6.51
N VAL A 682 30.58 -7.32 -5.68
CA VAL A 682 29.33 -7.94 -5.22
C VAL A 682 28.19 -6.93 -5.37
N GLY A 683 26.98 -7.40 -5.66
CA GLY A 683 25.83 -6.55 -5.92
C GLY A 683 25.76 -6.05 -7.38
N ALA A 684 25.00 -4.99 -7.62
CA ALA A 684 24.87 -4.36 -8.93
C ALA A 684 25.88 -3.22 -9.09
N GLY A 685 26.45 -3.08 -10.29
CA GLY A 685 27.42 -2.06 -10.64
C GLY A 685 27.51 -1.87 -12.14
N THR A 686 28.04 -0.72 -12.56
CA THR A 686 28.15 -0.38 -13.98
C THR A 686 29.59 -0.02 -14.32
N VAL A 687 30.10 -0.63 -15.38
CA VAL A 687 31.40 -0.28 -15.98
C VAL A 687 31.13 0.62 -17.18
N GLU A 688 31.69 1.82 -17.17
CA GLU A 688 31.49 2.80 -18.22
C GLU A 688 32.66 2.79 -19.19
N PHE A 689 32.33 2.74 -20.47
CA PHE A 689 33.29 2.73 -21.58
C PHE A 689 33.05 3.91 -22.51
N LEU A 690 34.12 4.45 -23.08
CA LEU A 690 34.08 5.32 -24.24
C LEU A 690 34.31 4.46 -25.48
N LEU A 691 33.37 4.50 -26.43
CA LEU A 691 33.46 3.81 -27.71
C LEU A 691 33.81 4.84 -28.81
N ASP A 692 34.81 4.53 -29.62
CA ASP A 692 35.26 5.33 -30.75
C ASP A 692 34.66 4.81 -32.08
N GLU A 693 34.75 5.60 -33.15
CA GLU A 693 34.17 5.32 -34.47
C GLU A 693 34.75 4.04 -35.10
N ASP A 694 35.98 3.66 -34.74
CA ASP A 694 36.67 2.46 -35.23
C ASP A 694 36.30 1.17 -34.47
N GLU A 695 35.26 1.21 -33.63
CA GLU A 695 34.85 0.16 -32.68
C GLU A 695 35.84 -0.11 -31.53
N SER A 696 36.89 0.69 -31.36
CA SER A 696 37.74 0.63 -30.18
C SER A 696 37.00 1.18 -28.96
N PHE A 697 37.12 0.52 -27.82
CA PHE A 697 36.49 0.97 -26.57
C PHE A 697 37.51 1.05 -25.44
N TYR A 698 37.29 1.99 -24.52
CA TYR A 698 38.21 2.27 -23.41
C TYR A 698 37.46 2.47 -22.11
N PHE A 699 37.93 1.85 -21.04
CA PHE A 699 37.40 2.01 -19.68
C PHE A 699 37.54 3.45 -19.22
N MET A 700 36.43 4.01 -18.76
CA MET A 700 36.36 5.34 -18.17
C MET A 700 36.39 5.26 -16.65
N GLU A 701 35.39 4.58 -16.07
CA GLU A 701 35.26 4.35 -14.63
C GLU A 701 34.29 3.20 -14.33
N MET A 702 34.21 2.80 -13.06
CA MET A 702 33.24 1.83 -12.57
C MET A 702 32.44 2.47 -11.43
N ASN A 703 31.14 2.62 -11.64
CA ASN A 703 30.21 3.13 -10.64
C ASN A 703 29.79 1.98 -9.71
N THR A 704 30.13 2.12 -8.43
CA THR A 704 30.07 1.03 -7.44
C THR A 704 28.71 0.97 -6.73
N ARG A 705 27.64 1.06 -7.51
CA ARG A 705 26.25 1.18 -7.05
C ARG A 705 25.27 0.80 -8.16
N LEU A 706 24.00 0.67 -7.79
CA LEU A 706 22.92 0.65 -8.77
C LEU A 706 22.92 1.99 -9.54
N GLN A 707 22.83 1.93 -10.87
CA GLN A 707 22.72 3.14 -11.69
C GLN A 707 21.29 3.68 -11.72
N VAL A 708 21.13 4.98 -11.88
CA VAL A 708 19.80 5.62 -11.92
C VAL A 708 18.98 5.07 -13.08
N GLU A 709 19.65 4.87 -14.21
CA GLU A 709 19.16 4.38 -15.50
C GLU A 709 19.04 2.85 -15.59
N HIS A 710 19.20 2.12 -14.48
CA HIS A 710 19.03 0.66 -14.46
C HIS A 710 17.68 0.16 -15.05
N PRO A 711 16.54 0.88 -14.99
CA PRO A 711 15.28 0.35 -15.53
C PRO A 711 15.33 0.07 -17.04
N VAL A 712 16.15 0.77 -17.83
CA VAL A 712 16.28 0.41 -19.27
C VAL A 712 16.87 -0.99 -19.44
N THR A 713 17.77 -1.40 -18.55
CA THR A 713 18.33 -2.74 -18.52
C THR A 713 17.28 -3.75 -18.08
N GLU A 714 16.50 -3.43 -17.04
CA GLU A 714 15.41 -4.29 -16.58
C GLU A 714 14.36 -4.52 -17.66
N MET A 715 13.97 -3.49 -18.41
CA MET A 715 12.95 -3.59 -19.44
C MET A 715 13.37 -4.49 -20.61
N ILE A 716 14.66 -4.52 -20.97
CA ILE A 716 15.14 -5.38 -22.06
C ILE A 716 15.55 -6.78 -21.59
N THR A 717 15.96 -6.94 -20.34
CA THR A 717 16.41 -8.24 -19.79
C THR A 717 15.32 -8.98 -19.00
N GLN A 718 14.25 -8.28 -18.62
CA GLN A 718 13.17 -8.77 -17.77
C GLN A 718 13.67 -9.29 -16.41
N GLN A 719 14.72 -8.66 -15.89
CA GLN A 719 15.28 -8.92 -14.56
C GLN A 719 15.04 -7.73 -13.64
N ASP A 720 14.72 -7.99 -12.37
CA ASP A 720 14.66 -6.96 -11.32
C ASP A 720 16.02 -6.89 -10.62
N LEU A 721 16.76 -5.80 -10.87
CA LEU A 721 18.13 -5.63 -10.38
C LEU A 721 18.15 -5.38 -8.87
N VAL A 722 17.13 -4.73 -8.31
CA VAL A 722 17.02 -4.49 -6.87
C VAL A 722 16.73 -5.81 -6.15
N GLU A 723 15.84 -6.65 -6.69
CA GLU A 723 15.59 -7.99 -6.15
C GLU A 723 16.86 -8.84 -6.17
N LEU A 724 17.63 -8.79 -7.28
CA LEU A 724 18.91 -9.50 -7.37
C LEU A 724 19.94 -8.99 -6.36
N GLN A 725 20.01 -7.68 -6.11
CA GLN A 725 20.87 -7.12 -5.06
C GLN A 725 20.52 -7.67 -3.68
N LEU A 726 19.23 -7.76 -3.36
CA LEU A 726 18.75 -8.31 -2.08
C LEU A 726 19.07 -9.80 -1.94
N LYS A 727 18.87 -10.59 -3.00
CA LYS A 727 19.21 -12.02 -3.02
C LYS A 727 20.70 -12.26 -2.82
N VAL A 728 21.54 -11.52 -3.53
CA VAL A 728 23.00 -11.62 -3.41
C VAL A 728 23.48 -11.18 -2.03
N ALA A 729 22.94 -10.09 -1.48
CA ALA A 729 23.25 -9.65 -0.11
C ALA A 729 22.81 -10.69 0.94
N ALA A 730 21.73 -11.44 0.68
CA ALA A 730 21.32 -12.57 1.52
C ALA A 730 22.16 -13.85 1.31
N GLY A 731 23.23 -13.79 0.52
CA GLY A 731 24.13 -14.91 0.25
C GLY A 731 23.61 -15.92 -0.78
N GLN A 732 22.59 -15.57 -1.57
CA GLN A 732 22.06 -16.44 -2.62
C GLN A 732 22.86 -16.31 -3.92
N GLU A 733 22.87 -17.37 -4.72
CA GLU A 733 23.45 -17.35 -6.06
C GLU A 733 22.54 -16.62 -7.07
N LEU A 734 23.13 -16.12 -8.17
CA LEU A 734 22.35 -15.54 -9.25
C LEU A 734 21.46 -16.61 -9.91
N PRO A 735 20.15 -16.34 -10.11
CA PRO A 735 19.21 -17.32 -10.64
C PRO A 735 19.37 -17.59 -12.15
N ILE A 736 20.13 -16.74 -12.85
CA ILE A 736 20.32 -16.79 -14.29
C ILE A 736 21.82 -16.78 -14.64
N ARG A 737 22.20 -17.59 -15.62
CA ARG A 737 23.57 -17.63 -16.16
C ARG A 737 23.72 -16.60 -17.28
N GLN A 738 24.96 -16.17 -17.52
CA GLN A 738 25.28 -15.22 -18.60
C GLN A 738 24.78 -15.68 -19.98
N GLU A 739 24.81 -17.00 -20.24
CA GLU A 739 24.38 -17.62 -21.50
C GLU A 739 22.84 -17.66 -21.68
N ASP A 740 22.11 -17.59 -20.57
CA ASP A 740 20.64 -17.63 -20.55
C ASP A 740 20.02 -16.21 -20.62
N LEU A 741 20.83 -15.17 -20.39
CA LEU A 741 20.40 -13.78 -20.43
C LEU A 741 20.04 -13.38 -21.86
N LYS A 742 18.77 -13.02 -22.08
CA LYS A 742 18.24 -12.59 -23.37
C LYS A 742 17.86 -11.11 -23.34
N ILE A 743 18.07 -10.46 -24.47
CA ILE A 743 17.69 -9.07 -24.70
C ILE A 743 16.45 -9.07 -25.59
N HIS A 744 15.38 -8.46 -25.09
CA HIS A 744 14.09 -8.37 -25.75
C HIS A 744 13.82 -6.92 -26.14
N GLY A 745 13.68 -6.66 -27.44
CA GLY A 745 13.33 -5.34 -27.96
C GLY A 745 14.36 -4.25 -27.63
N HIS A 746 13.87 -3.04 -27.43
CA HIS A 746 14.66 -1.85 -27.11
C HIS A 746 13.93 -1.00 -26.07
N ALA A 747 14.68 -0.31 -25.21
CA ALA A 747 14.12 0.59 -24.21
C ALA A 747 14.81 1.95 -24.22
N PHE A 748 14.06 2.99 -23.88
CA PHE A 748 14.58 4.34 -23.63
C PHE A 748 14.14 4.80 -22.25
N GLU A 749 14.99 5.60 -21.60
CA GLU A 749 14.65 6.34 -20.39
C GLU A 749 14.80 7.84 -20.65
N ALA A 750 13.84 8.61 -20.15
CA ALA A 750 13.86 10.06 -20.06
C ALA A 750 13.82 10.47 -18.58
N ARG A 751 14.77 11.31 -18.16
CA ARG A 751 14.75 11.92 -16.83
C ARG A 751 13.98 13.22 -16.90
N ILE A 752 12.90 13.26 -16.13
CA ILE A 752 12.03 14.43 -16.03
C ILE A 752 12.54 15.27 -14.88
N TYR A 753 13.12 16.41 -15.21
CA TYR A 753 13.71 17.35 -14.25
C TYR A 753 12.85 18.60 -14.10
N ALA A 754 12.81 19.12 -12.88
CA ALA A 754 12.39 20.48 -12.60
C ALA A 754 13.49 21.45 -13.05
N GLU A 755 13.65 21.66 -14.36
CA GLU A 755 14.65 22.54 -14.96
C GLU A 755 14.02 23.35 -16.08
N ASN A 756 14.57 24.53 -16.39
CA ASN A 756 14.14 25.36 -17.50
C ASN A 756 15.14 25.30 -18.68
N PRO A 757 14.86 24.53 -19.75
CA PRO A 757 15.76 24.43 -20.90
C PRO A 757 16.04 25.76 -21.60
N TYR A 758 15.11 26.71 -21.54
CA TYR A 758 15.22 28.02 -22.20
C TYR A 758 16.00 29.04 -21.37
N ASN A 759 16.34 28.71 -20.13
CA ASN A 759 17.14 29.53 -19.24
C ASN A 759 18.33 28.72 -18.73
N ASP A 760 19.15 28.22 -19.67
CA ASP A 760 20.38 27.46 -19.44
C ASP A 760 20.22 26.25 -18.49
N PHE A 761 19.06 25.56 -18.55
CA PHE A 761 18.74 24.40 -17.71
C PHE A 761 18.80 24.69 -16.21
N LEU A 762 18.58 25.94 -15.79
CA LEU A 762 18.54 26.28 -14.37
C LEU A 762 17.45 25.48 -13.65
N PRO A 763 17.73 24.90 -12.47
CA PRO A 763 16.77 24.11 -11.71
C PRO A 763 15.67 25.00 -11.14
N GLY A 764 14.44 24.51 -11.25
CA GLY A 764 13.27 25.05 -10.55
C GLY A 764 13.11 24.43 -9.16
N SER A 765 12.51 25.21 -8.26
CA SER A 765 12.01 24.73 -6.97
C SER A 765 10.63 25.33 -6.70
N GLY A 766 9.88 24.71 -5.79
CA GLY A 766 8.52 25.13 -5.45
C GLY A 766 7.50 24.01 -5.50
N LYS A 767 6.23 24.39 -5.39
CA LYS A 767 5.12 23.45 -5.22
C LYS A 767 4.60 22.93 -6.56
N VAL A 768 4.41 21.61 -6.63
CA VAL A 768 3.76 20.91 -7.74
C VAL A 768 2.25 21.05 -7.54
N GLN A 769 1.63 21.94 -8.29
CA GLN A 769 0.21 22.29 -8.10
C GLN A 769 -0.72 21.35 -8.84
N HIS A 770 -0.27 20.83 -9.97
CA HIS A 770 -0.98 19.85 -10.77
C HIS A 770 0.03 18.83 -11.29
N LEU A 771 -0.27 17.55 -11.10
CA LEU A 771 0.56 16.46 -11.60
C LEU A 771 -0.30 15.36 -12.21
N ARG A 772 -0.18 15.16 -13.52
CA ARG A 772 -0.67 13.96 -14.21
C ARG A 772 0.47 13.28 -14.92
N LEU A 773 0.75 12.04 -14.51
CA LEU A 773 1.75 11.18 -15.12
C LEU A 773 1.16 10.44 -16.34
N PRO A 774 2.00 10.01 -17.31
CA PRO A 774 1.53 9.15 -18.38
C PRO A 774 0.99 7.81 -17.84
N PRO A 775 -0.05 7.22 -18.46
CA PRO A 775 -0.60 5.95 -18.05
C PRO A 775 0.45 4.84 -18.15
N VAL A 776 0.70 4.18 -17.01
CA VAL A 776 1.61 3.04 -16.92
C VAL A 776 1.01 1.85 -17.67
N SER A 777 1.87 1.11 -18.37
CA SER A 777 1.51 -0.12 -19.08
C SER A 777 2.72 -1.05 -19.13
N LYS A 778 2.54 -2.26 -19.69
CA LYS A 778 3.66 -3.19 -19.90
C LYS A 778 4.85 -2.59 -20.67
N ASP A 779 4.60 -1.56 -21.49
CA ASP A 779 5.60 -0.95 -22.38
C ASP A 779 5.97 0.47 -21.93
N VAL A 780 5.34 1.01 -20.87
CA VAL A 780 5.56 2.37 -20.35
C VAL A 780 5.58 2.31 -18.83
N ARG A 781 6.75 2.56 -18.25
CA ARG A 781 7.01 2.58 -16.80
C ARG A 781 7.34 4.01 -16.36
N VAL A 782 6.84 4.40 -15.19
CA VAL A 782 7.14 5.71 -14.59
C VAL A 782 7.62 5.48 -13.16
N ASP A 783 8.88 5.79 -12.90
CA ASP A 783 9.43 5.80 -11.54
C ASP A 783 9.40 7.26 -11.05
N THR A 784 8.41 7.61 -10.23
CA THR A 784 8.30 8.96 -9.65
C THR A 784 8.62 8.97 -8.17
N GLY A 785 9.22 10.07 -7.72
CA GLY A 785 9.44 10.37 -6.33
C GLY A 785 8.76 11.66 -5.92
N ILE A 786 7.59 12.00 -6.48
CA ILE A 786 6.68 13.08 -6.03
C ILE A 786 5.22 12.76 -6.40
N VAL A 787 4.28 13.41 -5.74
CA VAL A 787 2.84 13.46 -6.03
C VAL A 787 2.35 14.93 -6.12
N GLU A 788 1.10 15.12 -6.57
CA GLU A 788 0.48 16.45 -6.61
C GLU A 788 0.39 17.05 -5.20
N GLY A 789 0.73 18.33 -5.07
CA GLY A 789 0.76 19.07 -3.81
C GLY A 789 2.15 19.14 -3.16
N ASP A 790 3.11 18.35 -3.64
CA ASP A 790 4.46 18.26 -3.07
C ASP A 790 5.30 19.50 -3.38
N GLU A 791 6.35 19.71 -2.59
CA GLU A 791 7.35 20.75 -2.84
C GLU A 791 8.67 20.14 -3.31
N VAL A 792 9.14 20.54 -4.50
CA VAL A 792 10.49 20.26 -4.97
C VAL A 792 11.42 21.28 -4.32
N SER A 793 12.23 20.81 -3.38
CA SER A 793 13.12 21.63 -2.56
C SER A 793 14.49 21.83 -3.22
N ILE A 794 15.13 22.97 -2.92
CA ILE A 794 16.51 23.31 -3.33
C ILE A 794 17.59 22.39 -2.74
N PHE A 795 17.26 21.63 -1.69
CA PHE A 795 18.26 20.80 -0.98
C PHE A 795 18.53 19.45 -1.64
N TYR A 796 17.73 19.10 -2.64
CA TYR A 796 17.77 17.80 -3.30
C TYR A 796 17.88 17.94 -4.80
N ASP A 797 18.15 16.80 -5.42
CA ASP A 797 18.15 16.65 -6.87
C ASP A 797 16.78 17.07 -7.46
N PRO A 798 16.74 17.88 -8.54
CA PRO A 798 15.50 18.37 -9.14
C PRO A 798 14.75 17.31 -9.97
N MET A 799 15.19 16.04 -9.99
CA MET A 799 14.52 14.96 -10.72
C MET A 799 13.15 14.68 -10.11
N ILE A 800 12.12 14.86 -10.95
CA ILE A 800 10.71 14.60 -10.63
C ILE A 800 10.41 13.11 -10.83
N ALA A 801 10.77 12.58 -12.00
CA ALA A 801 10.44 11.22 -12.41
C ALA A 801 11.40 10.68 -13.46
N LYS A 802 11.41 9.37 -13.64
CA LYS A 802 11.99 8.69 -14.79
C LYS A 802 10.85 8.09 -15.62
N LEU A 803 10.78 8.46 -16.89
CA LEU A 803 9.89 7.83 -17.86
C LEU A 803 10.69 6.79 -18.64
N ILE A 804 10.27 5.53 -18.58
CA ILE A 804 10.91 4.43 -19.29
C ILE A 804 9.91 3.82 -20.24
N VAL A 805 10.32 3.58 -21.49
CA VAL A 805 9.48 2.95 -22.49
C VAL A 805 10.20 1.79 -23.15
N HIS A 806 9.42 0.79 -23.58
CA HIS A 806 9.90 -0.39 -24.27
C HIS A 806 9.16 -0.60 -25.59
N GLY A 807 9.87 -1.04 -26.62
CA GLY A 807 9.29 -1.41 -27.91
C GLY A 807 10.01 -2.58 -28.53
N ASP A 808 9.36 -3.23 -29.50
CA ASP A 808 9.94 -4.36 -30.24
C ASP A 808 11.23 -3.97 -30.98
N ASN A 809 11.38 -2.69 -31.30
CA ASN A 809 12.57 -2.09 -31.89
C ASN A 809 12.73 -0.64 -31.41
N ARG A 810 13.88 -0.05 -31.72
CA ARG A 810 14.24 1.32 -31.35
C ARG A 810 13.19 2.35 -31.76
N GLN A 811 12.67 2.24 -32.99
CA GLN A 811 11.73 3.22 -33.52
C GLN A 811 10.38 3.17 -32.79
N ALA A 812 9.87 1.95 -32.57
CA ALA A 812 8.64 1.74 -31.81
C ALA A 812 8.77 2.20 -30.35
N ALA A 813 9.96 2.07 -29.75
CA ALA A 813 10.23 2.58 -28.42
C ALA A 813 10.24 4.13 -28.40
N LEU A 814 10.85 4.79 -29.39
CA LEU A 814 10.82 6.26 -29.50
C LEU A 814 9.42 6.82 -29.75
N ASP A 815 8.63 6.20 -30.61
CA ASP A 815 7.24 6.63 -30.85
C ASP A 815 6.42 6.57 -29.55
N LYS A 816 6.66 5.55 -28.71
CA LYS A 816 6.08 5.46 -27.37
C LYS A 816 6.65 6.51 -26.41
N MET A 817 7.96 6.81 -26.48
CA MET A 817 8.60 7.85 -25.66
C MET A 817 7.95 9.21 -25.91
N VAL A 818 7.91 9.65 -27.16
CA VAL A 818 7.31 10.94 -27.56
C VAL A 818 5.85 11.01 -27.13
N LYS A 819 5.09 9.93 -27.37
CA LYS A 819 3.68 9.84 -26.95
C LYS A 819 3.51 9.96 -25.43
N ALA A 820 4.35 9.28 -24.64
CA ALA A 820 4.28 9.29 -23.19
C ALA A 820 4.76 10.62 -22.60
N LEU A 821 5.78 11.26 -23.19
CA LEU A 821 6.24 12.61 -22.81
C LEU A 821 5.12 13.62 -22.97
N HIS A 822 4.42 13.62 -24.10
CA HIS A 822 3.26 14.48 -24.31
C HIS A 822 2.13 14.20 -23.31
N GLN A 823 2.08 13.02 -22.67
CA GLN A 823 1.03 12.68 -21.73
C GLN A 823 1.19 13.28 -20.34
N TYR A 824 2.38 13.78 -19.99
CA TYR A 824 2.60 14.52 -18.76
C TYR A 824 1.77 15.79 -18.69
N GLN A 825 1.39 16.18 -17.47
CA GLN A 825 0.85 17.50 -17.13
C GLN A 825 1.49 17.90 -15.81
N ILE A 826 2.35 18.92 -15.82
CA ILE A 826 3.02 19.42 -14.62
C ILE A 826 2.84 20.93 -14.57
N VAL A 827 2.25 21.44 -13.50
CA VAL A 827 2.08 22.88 -13.27
C VAL A 827 2.67 23.26 -11.91
N GLY A 828 3.33 24.41 -11.87
CA GLY A 828 3.95 24.97 -10.66
C GLY A 828 5.48 25.02 -10.71
N LEU A 829 6.09 24.24 -11.59
CA LEU A 829 7.55 24.18 -11.80
C LEU A 829 7.90 24.21 -13.29
N PRO A 830 9.04 24.80 -13.68
CA PRO A 830 9.58 24.57 -15.02
C PRO A 830 9.99 23.11 -15.17
N THR A 831 9.89 22.55 -16.38
CA THR A 831 10.30 21.18 -16.66
C THR A 831 11.05 21.04 -17.97
N ASN A 832 11.89 20.01 -18.06
CA ASN A 832 12.65 19.71 -19.29
C ASN A 832 11.87 18.84 -20.30
N ILE A 833 10.59 18.54 -20.07
CA ILE A 833 9.81 17.56 -20.85
C ILE A 833 9.78 17.89 -22.33
N GLU A 834 9.55 19.17 -22.66
CA GLU A 834 9.50 19.62 -24.05
C GLU A 834 10.83 19.41 -24.77
N PHE A 835 11.94 19.80 -24.13
CA PHE A 835 13.28 19.59 -24.64
C PHE A 835 13.57 18.10 -24.90
N VAL A 836 13.20 17.22 -23.96
CA VAL A 836 13.39 15.77 -24.11
C VAL A 836 12.51 15.21 -25.24
N SER A 837 11.27 15.70 -25.37
CA SER A 837 10.35 15.27 -26.42
C SER A 837 10.90 15.63 -27.81
N ARG A 838 11.32 16.89 -27.99
CA ARG A 838 11.93 17.35 -29.25
C ARG A 838 13.22 16.61 -29.58
N THR A 839 14.04 16.31 -28.57
CA THR A 839 15.25 15.51 -28.76
C THR A 839 14.91 14.09 -29.20
N ALA A 840 13.93 13.45 -28.57
CA ALA A 840 13.50 12.09 -28.93
C ALA A 840 12.87 12.01 -30.33
N ASP A 841 12.25 13.10 -30.80
CA ASP A 841 11.60 13.18 -32.11
C ASP A 841 12.51 13.73 -33.23
N HIS A 842 13.70 14.24 -32.90
CA HIS A 842 14.64 14.77 -33.88
C HIS A 842 15.19 13.66 -34.80
N ASP A 843 15.22 13.90 -36.12
CA ASP A 843 15.61 12.90 -37.13
C ASP A 843 16.98 12.26 -36.84
N ALA A 844 18.00 13.07 -36.54
CA ALA A 844 19.33 12.56 -36.18
C ALA A 844 19.32 11.63 -34.95
N PHE A 845 18.46 11.90 -33.95
CA PHE A 845 18.32 11.04 -32.78
C PHE A 845 17.55 9.76 -33.14
N ARG A 846 16.51 9.83 -33.99
CA ARG A 846 15.73 8.68 -34.46
C ARG A 846 16.57 7.72 -35.31
N GLU A 847 17.47 8.25 -36.13
CA GLU A 847 18.40 7.48 -36.96
C GLU A 847 19.56 6.86 -36.16
N GLY A 848 19.82 7.34 -34.94
CA GLY A 848 20.90 6.85 -34.08
C GLY A 848 22.24 7.55 -34.28
N GLY A 849 22.27 8.68 -34.99
CA GLY A 849 23.43 9.56 -35.17
C GLY A 849 23.69 10.40 -33.92
N VAL A 850 23.96 9.74 -32.80
CA VAL A 850 24.21 10.37 -31.49
C VAL A 850 25.66 10.25 -31.07
N ASP A 851 26.23 11.36 -30.65
CA ASP A 851 27.52 11.44 -29.97
C ASP A 851 27.41 12.43 -28.79
N THR A 852 28.47 12.55 -27.99
CA THR A 852 28.46 13.39 -26.77
C THR A 852 28.36 14.89 -27.05
N SER A 853 28.45 15.31 -28.31
CA SER A 853 28.29 16.69 -28.77
C SER A 853 26.94 16.98 -29.42
N PHE A 854 25.97 16.06 -29.37
CA PHE A 854 24.65 16.20 -30.00
C PHE A 854 23.98 17.55 -29.74
N LEU A 855 23.99 18.02 -28.48
CA LEU A 855 23.39 19.32 -28.12
C LEU A 855 24.17 20.52 -28.66
N ASN A 856 25.48 20.41 -28.86
CA ASN A 856 26.25 21.47 -29.51
C ASN A 856 25.92 21.56 -31.01
N LYS A 857 25.59 20.42 -31.64
CA LYS A 857 25.25 20.33 -33.07
C LYS A 857 23.80 20.74 -33.36
N PHE A 858 22.85 20.24 -32.57
CA PHE A 858 21.41 20.38 -32.84
C PHE A 858 20.66 21.18 -31.76
N GLY A 859 21.36 21.79 -30.81
CA GLY A 859 20.76 22.54 -29.70
C GLY A 859 19.82 23.65 -30.15
N GLY A 860 20.15 24.35 -31.23
CA GLY A 860 19.30 25.39 -31.82
C GLY A 860 17.96 24.85 -32.36
N ASP A 861 17.95 23.62 -32.88
CA ASP A 861 16.75 22.99 -33.43
C ASP A 861 15.83 22.51 -32.30
N VAL A 862 16.39 21.87 -31.26
CA VAL A 862 15.61 21.35 -30.13
C VAL A 862 15.17 22.45 -29.15
N LEU A 863 15.90 23.56 -29.03
CA LEU A 863 15.56 24.72 -28.17
C LEU A 863 14.93 25.89 -28.95
N GLY A 864 14.49 25.69 -30.19
CA GLY A 864 13.85 26.75 -31.00
C GLY A 864 12.55 27.30 -30.38
N SER A 865 12.14 28.51 -30.82
CA SER A 865 10.92 29.17 -30.32
C SER A 865 9.66 28.30 -30.49
N LEU A 866 8.85 28.21 -29.45
CA LEU A 866 7.47 27.73 -29.52
C LEU A 866 6.72 28.58 -30.56
N GLY A 867 6.25 27.97 -31.65
CA GLY A 867 5.61 28.72 -32.74
C GLY A 867 4.34 29.48 -32.31
N VAL A 868 3.82 30.35 -33.19
CA VAL A 868 2.60 31.14 -32.96
C VAL A 868 1.42 30.23 -32.63
N TYR A 869 0.69 30.55 -31.56
CA TYR A 869 -0.48 29.76 -31.16
C TYR A 869 -1.58 29.86 -32.23
N PRO A 870 -2.18 28.73 -32.63
CA PRO A 870 -3.26 28.74 -33.60
C PRO A 870 -4.54 29.31 -32.98
N MET A 871 -5.42 29.89 -33.79
CA MET A 871 -6.66 30.56 -33.35
C MET A 871 -7.56 29.70 -32.42
N TYR A 872 -7.55 28.38 -32.60
CA TYR A 872 -8.31 27.49 -31.70
C TYR A 872 -7.70 27.42 -30.29
N ALA A 873 -6.40 27.59 -30.11
CA ALA A 873 -5.75 27.62 -28.79
C ALA A 873 -6.32 28.75 -27.92
N THR A 874 -6.41 29.96 -28.48
CA THR A 874 -6.97 31.13 -27.81
C THR A 874 -8.45 30.92 -27.47
N ALA A 875 -9.22 30.29 -28.38
CA ALA A 875 -10.61 29.94 -28.10
C ALA A 875 -10.76 28.90 -26.98
N LEU A 876 -9.90 27.87 -26.94
CA LEU A 876 -9.87 26.87 -25.86
C LEU A 876 -9.52 27.55 -24.53
N GLY A 877 -8.53 28.45 -24.51
CA GLY A 877 -8.12 29.21 -23.33
C GLY A 877 -9.23 30.09 -22.79
N ALA A 878 -9.85 30.90 -23.65
CA ALA A 878 -10.89 31.85 -23.25
C ALA A 878 -12.14 31.17 -22.68
N VAL A 879 -12.62 30.09 -23.31
CA VAL A 879 -13.76 29.32 -22.80
C VAL A 879 -13.40 28.57 -21.51
N SER A 880 -12.18 28.03 -21.39
CA SER A 880 -11.74 27.36 -20.17
C SER A 880 -11.62 28.31 -18.99
N LEU A 881 -11.02 29.49 -19.18
CA LEU A 881 -10.92 30.51 -18.14
C LEU A 881 -12.31 30.89 -17.62
N LEU A 882 -13.24 31.15 -18.54
CA LEU A 882 -14.63 31.50 -18.20
C LEU A 882 -15.33 30.40 -17.39
N LEU A 883 -15.19 29.13 -17.80
CA LEU A 883 -15.84 28.01 -17.14
C LEU A 883 -15.21 27.69 -15.78
N LEU A 884 -13.88 27.74 -15.67
CA LEU A 884 -13.17 27.51 -14.41
C LEU A 884 -13.43 28.61 -13.37
N GLU A 885 -13.61 29.86 -13.79
CA GLU A 885 -14.04 30.96 -12.90
C GLU A 885 -15.44 30.74 -12.29
N GLN A 886 -16.29 29.98 -12.98
CA GLN A 886 -17.68 29.74 -12.60
C GLN A 886 -17.87 28.49 -11.73
N LEU A 887 -16.87 27.60 -11.65
CA LEU A 887 -16.93 26.46 -10.76
C LEU A 887 -17.05 26.94 -9.30
N PRO A 888 -17.92 26.32 -8.48
CA PRO A 888 -18.09 26.70 -7.09
C PRO A 888 -16.77 26.48 -6.35
N ARG A 889 -16.04 27.57 -6.05
CA ARG A 889 -14.84 27.54 -5.22
C ARG A 889 -15.22 26.98 -3.85
N GLN A 890 -14.93 25.71 -3.60
CA GLN A 890 -15.04 25.14 -2.26
C GLN A 890 -14.22 26.02 -1.30
N SER A 891 -14.90 26.49 -0.24
CA SER A 891 -14.33 27.20 0.91
C SER A 891 -13.58 28.52 0.64
N ARG A 892 -14.32 29.63 0.51
CA ARG A 892 -13.97 30.78 1.37
C ARG A 892 -14.46 30.42 2.77
N GLU A 893 -13.53 30.02 3.63
CA GLU A 893 -13.79 29.81 5.06
C GLU A 893 -14.55 31.03 5.62
N GLY A 894 -15.81 30.82 6.04
CA GLY A 894 -16.57 31.83 6.78
C GLY A 894 -18.05 32.01 6.41
N PHE A 895 -18.51 31.61 5.23
CA PHE A 895 -19.94 31.73 4.87
C PHE A 895 -20.67 30.38 4.99
N SER A 896 -21.04 30.03 6.23
CA SER A 896 -22.05 29.00 6.46
C SER A 896 -23.45 29.54 6.15
N SER A 897 -24.26 28.69 5.51
CA SER A 897 -25.72 28.73 5.39
C SER A 897 -26.36 29.81 4.52
N GLU A 898 -26.60 29.48 3.24
CA GLU A 898 -27.91 29.66 2.61
C GLU A 898 -28.10 28.52 1.57
N LEU A 899 -28.72 27.41 1.98
CA LEU A 899 -28.97 26.24 1.11
C LEU A 899 -29.95 26.52 -0.07
N HIS A 900 -30.40 27.77 -0.26
CA HIS A 900 -31.46 28.14 -1.22
C HIS A 900 -31.26 29.51 -1.90
N SER A 901 -30.04 30.04 -1.99
CA SER A 901 -29.84 31.29 -2.75
C SER A 901 -30.01 31.03 -4.26
N PRO A 902 -30.85 31.79 -4.98
CA PRO A 902 -30.92 31.69 -6.44
C PRO A 902 -29.58 32.06 -7.11
N TRP A 903 -28.68 32.74 -6.39
CA TRP A 903 -27.32 33.06 -6.83
C TRP A 903 -26.31 31.93 -6.58
N SER A 904 -26.74 30.87 -5.89
CA SER A 904 -25.99 29.61 -5.72
C SER A 904 -26.50 28.49 -6.65
N ASP A 905 -27.54 28.76 -7.45
CA ASP A 905 -28.09 27.83 -8.44
C ASP A 905 -27.37 28.04 -9.79
N ASP A 906 -26.68 27.00 -10.27
CA ASP A 906 -25.96 26.98 -11.55
C ASP A 906 -26.85 27.34 -12.75
N SER A 907 -28.17 27.17 -12.65
CA SER A 907 -29.10 27.53 -13.72
C SER A 907 -29.21 29.05 -13.95
N LEU A 908 -28.85 29.87 -12.96
CA LEU A 908 -28.89 31.33 -13.01
C LEU A 908 -27.50 31.99 -13.17
N ALA A 909 -26.41 31.22 -13.23
CA ALA A 909 -25.04 31.73 -13.41
C ALA A 909 -24.86 32.59 -14.69
N TYR A 910 -25.69 32.33 -15.71
CA TYR A 910 -25.69 33.03 -17.00
C TYR A 910 -26.80 34.08 -17.13
N PHE A 911 -27.58 34.34 -16.06
CA PHE A 911 -28.73 35.24 -16.13
C PHE A 911 -28.29 36.68 -16.40
N ARG A 912 -28.87 37.27 -17.44
CA ARG A 912 -28.80 38.69 -17.76
C ARG A 912 -30.20 39.12 -18.17
N SER A 913 -30.64 40.29 -17.71
CA SER A 913 -32.06 40.68 -17.81
C SER A 913 -32.56 40.83 -19.25
N LEU A 914 -31.70 41.18 -20.22
CA LEU A 914 -32.09 41.57 -21.58
C LEU A 914 -31.08 41.17 -22.68
N GLU A 915 -29.95 40.57 -22.32
CA GLU A 915 -28.83 40.30 -23.24
C GLU A 915 -28.19 38.94 -22.96
N THR A 916 -27.36 38.46 -23.89
CA THR A 916 -26.51 37.30 -23.68
C THR A 916 -25.30 37.70 -22.84
N LEU A 917 -24.83 36.84 -21.92
CA LEU A 917 -23.58 37.10 -21.20
C LEU A 917 -22.41 37.23 -22.19
N GLU A 918 -21.79 38.40 -22.22
CA GLU A 918 -20.56 38.66 -22.95
C GLU A 918 -19.42 38.93 -21.97
N ARG A 919 -18.27 38.26 -22.17
CA ARG A 919 -17.04 38.48 -21.39
C ARG A 919 -15.91 38.84 -22.33
N LYS A 920 -15.26 39.98 -22.06
CA LYS A 920 -14.04 40.41 -22.72
C LYS A 920 -12.86 39.96 -21.87
N LEU A 921 -11.91 39.28 -22.50
CA LEU A 921 -10.73 38.69 -21.89
C LEU A 921 -9.52 39.14 -22.71
N VAL A 922 -8.38 39.29 -22.05
CA VAL A 922 -7.08 39.42 -22.70
C VAL A 922 -6.31 38.18 -22.31
N LEU A 923 -5.80 37.45 -23.30
CA LEU A 923 -4.89 36.34 -23.09
C LEU A 923 -3.58 36.72 -23.75
N SER A 924 -2.49 36.70 -22.99
CA SER A 924 -1.16 36.90 -23.55
C SER A 924 -0.40 35.58 -23.56
N HIS A 925 0.42 35.38 -24.59
CA HIS A 925 1.42 34.32 -24.62
C HIS A 925 2.70 34.93 -25.19
N ASP A 926 3.84 34.65 -24.55
CA ASP A 926 5.11 35.33 -24.81
C ASP A 926 4.94 36.88 -24.81
N ASP A 927 5.22 37.54 -25.93
CA ASP A 927 5.07 39.00 -26.13
C ASP A 927 3.81 39.39 -26.93
N THR A 928 2.93 38.42 -27.23
CA THR A 928 1.71 38.65 -28.03
C THR A 928 0.47 38.69 -27.15
N GLU A 929 -0.29 39.78 -27.23
CA GLU A 929 -1.58 39.93 -26.53
C GLU A 929 -2.75 39.77 -27.50
N GLU A 930 -3.67 38.86 -27.19
CA GLU A 930 -4.90 38.67 -27.96
C GLU A 930 -6.12 39.11 -27.14
N SER A 931 -6.88 40.06 -27.69
CA SER A 931 -8.17 40.46 -27.11
C SER A 931 -9.30 39.56 -27.64
N VAL A 932 -10.00 38.93 -26.71
CA VAL A 932 -11.00 37.90 -27.00
C VAL A 932 -12.35 38.29 -26.38
N THR A 933 -13.42 38.16 -27.15
CA THR A 933 -14.78 38.36 -26.66
C THR A 933 -15.55 37.04 -26.71
N VAL A 934 -16.02 36.55 -25.57
CA VAL A 934 -16.78 35.29 -25.45
C VAL A 934 -18.25 35.61 -25.14
N LYS A 935 -19.16 35.19 -26.04
CA LYS A 935 -20.61 35.26 -25.85
C LYS A 935 -21.17 33.90 -25.45
N CYS A 936 -21.82 33.80 -24.30
CA CYS A 936 -22.37 32.56 -23.75
C CYS A 936 -23.80 32.31 -24.25
N LEU A 937 -23.96 31.59 -25.36
CA LEU A 937 -25.27 31.34 -25.99
C LEU A 937 -26.16 30.39 -25.17
N SER A 938 -25.55 29.40 -24.49
CA SER A 938 -26.22 28.49 -23.55
C SER A 938 -25.19 27.88 -22.59
N LYS A 939 -25.63 27.04 -21.63
CA LYS A 939 -24.76 26.37 -20.64
C LYS A 939 -23.51 25.69 -21.25
N ASN A 940 -23.63 25.16 -22.47
CA ASN A 940 -22.57 24.40 -23.12
C ASN A 940 -22.18 24.95 -24.51
N SER A 941 -22.57 26.18 -24.84
CA SER A 941 -22.37 26.75 -26.20
C SER A 941 -21.94 28.20 -26.13
N TYR A 942 -20.85 28.50 -26.82
CA TYR A 942 -20.14 29.78 -26.80
C TYR A 942 -19.79 30.23 -28.21
N GLU A 943 -19.84 31.54 -28.44
CA GLU A 943 -19.27 32.17 -29.62
C GLU A 943 -18.06 33.00 -29.20
N VAL A 944 -16.89 32.73 -29.78
CA VAL A 944 -15.62 33.38 -29.46
C VAL A 944 -15.23 34.28 -30.63
N GLN A 945 -15.13 35.59 -30.40
CA GLN A 945 -14.65 36.57 -31.36
C GLN A 945 -13.22 36.97 -31.02
N LEU A 946 -12.30 36.71 -31.95
CA LEU A 946 -10.89 37.06 -31.86
C LEU A 946 -10.65 38.38 -32.59
N ASN A 947 -10.05 39.37 -31.92
CA ASN A 947 -9.65 40.64 -32.50
C ASN A 947 -8.13 40.63 -32.73
N HIS A 948 -7.70 40.34 -33.96
CA HIS A 948 -6.29 40.42 -34.36
C HIS A 948 -5.88 41.87 -34.66
N GLU A 949 -4.57 42.15 -34.67
CA GLU A 949 -3.99 43.47 -34.98
C GLU A 949 -4.48 44.05 -36.34
N ASP A 950 -4.85 43.19 -37.30
CA ASP A 950 -5.39 43.57 -38.60
C ASP A 950 -6.88 43.96 -38.61
N ASN A 951 -7.54 44.03 -37.44
CA ASN A 951 -8.93 44.48 -37.28
C ASN A 951 -10.00 43.66 -38.06
N THR A 952 -9.68 42.44 -38.48
CA THR A 952 -10.66 41.50 -39.07
C THR A 952 -11.16 40.53 -38.00
N PRO A 953 -12.38 40.71 -37.46
CA PRO A 953 -12.90 39.86 -36.40
C PRO A 953 -13.20 38.46 -36.95
N THR A 954 -12.59 37.44 -36.35
CA THR A 954 -12.90 36.05 -36.68
C THR A 954 -13.73 35.42 -35.57
N SER A 955 -14.86 34.80 -35.91
CA SER A 955 -15.77 34.15 -34.97
C SER A 955 -15.62 32.62 -35.01
N LEU A 956 -15.52 31.99 -33.84
CA LEU A 956 -15.42 30.55 -33.65
C LEU A 956 -16.56 30.07 -32.76
N SER A 957 -17.25 28.99 -33.16
CA SER A 957 -18.26 28.35 -32.29
C SER A 957 -17.60 27.27 -31.43
N VAL A 958 -17.73 27.39 -30.11
CA VAL A 958 -17.20 26.42 -29.14
C VAL A 958 -18.36 25.78 -28.39
N ASN A 959 -18.45 24.45 -28.42
CA ASN A 959 -19.47 23.71 -27.67
C ASN A 959 -18.80 22.67 -26.75
N GLY A 960 -19.18 22.62 -25.49
CA GLY A 960 -18.64 21.63 -24.56
C GLY A 960 -18.83 21.97 -23.09
N THR A 961 -18.18 21.18 -22.26
CA THR A 961 -18.28 21.23 -20.79
C THR A 961 -16.91 21.07 -20.17
N VAL A 962 -16.76 21.62 -18.96
CA VAL A 962 -15.63 21.41 -18.04
C VAL A 962 -16.19 20.76 -16.78
N ASP A 963 -15.48 19.79 -16.21
CA ASP A 963 -15.78 19.23 -14.90
C ASP A 963 -15.05 19.95 -13.75
N ASP A 964 -15.38 19.62 -12.50
CA ASP A 964 -14.78 20.23 -11.31
C ASP A 964 -13.25 20.03 -11.21
N SER A 965 -12.71 19.04 -11.94
CA SER A 965 -11.27 18.75 -12.01
C SER A 965 -10.58 19.45 -13.19
N GLY A 966 -11.28 20.36 -13.88
CA GLY A 966 -10.78 21.11 -15.02
C GLY A 966 -10.66 20.30 -16.31
N ASN A 967 -11.16 19.05 -16.37
CA ASN A 967 -11.17 18.28 -17.61
C ASN A 967 -12.27 18.80 -18.52
N PHE A 968 -11.94 18.99 -19.79
CA PHE A 968 -12.86 19.52 -20.78
C PHE A 968 -12.97 18.63 -22.00
N LYS A 969 -14.12 18.77 -22.67
CA LYS A 969 -14.32 18.29 -24.03
C LYS A 969 -15.01 19.37 -24.83
N TYR A 970 -14.26 20.01 -25.72
CA TYR A 970 -14.75 21.08 -26.56
C TYR A 970 -14.81 20.66 -28.02
N ARG A 971 -15.82 21.15 -28.73
CA ARG A 971 -15.90 21.13 -30.17
C ARG A 971 -15.80 22.56 -30.67
N VAL A 972 -14.65 22.90 -31.24
CA VAL A 972 -14.36 24.21 -31.85
C VAL A 972 -14.60 24.06 -33.36
N ASN A 973 -15.67 24.68 -33.85
CA ASN A 973 -16.20 24.46 -35.20
C ASN A 973 -16.41 22.96 -35.51
N ASN A 974 -15.55 22.36 -36.33
CA ASN A 974 -15.60 20.94 -36.74
C ASN A 974 -14.53 20.06 -36.06
N ARG A 975 -13.68 20.60 -35.19
CA ARG A 975 -12.63 19.85 -34.48
C ARG A 975 -13.03 19.63 -33.03
N THR A 976 -12.73 18.44 -32.51
CA THR A 976 -13.02 18.08 -31.11
C THR A 976 -11.72 17.97 -30.35
N PHE A 977 -11.60 18.73 -29.26
CA PHE A 977 -10.49 18.71 -28.32
C PHE A 977 -10.95 18.10 -27.01
N LYS A 978 -10.10 17.29 -26.40
CA LYS A 978 -10.26 16.77 -25.04
C LYS A 978 -9.01 17.14 -24.25
N GLY A 979 -9.16 17.57 -23.01
CA GLY A 979 -8.00 18.05 -22.27
C GLY A 979 -8.30 18.39 -20.83
N THR A 980 -7.34 19.07 -20.21
CA THR A 980 -7.41 19.58 -18.86
C THR A 980 -6.93 21.03 -18.87
N ALA A 981 -7.69 21.90 -18.21
CA ALA A 981 -7.35 23.30 -18.03
C ALA A 981 -7.05 23.56 -16.54
N VAL A 982 -5.91 24.18 -16.25
CA VAL A 982 -5.42 24.41 -14.89
C VAL A 982 -5.03 25.88 -14.76
N ILE A 983 -5.59 26.57 -13.77
CA ILE A 983 -5.22 27.96 -13.46
C ILE A 983 -4.23 27.95 -12.29
N HIS A 984 -3.09 28.60 -12.48
CA HIS A 984 -2.09 28.81 -11.44
C HIS A 984 -1.58 30.25 -11.45
N HIS A 985 -1.90 30.99 -10.38
CA HIS A 985 -1.69 32.45 -10.31
C HIS A 985 -2.31 33.17 -11.51
N GLU A 986 -1.51 33.92 -12.26
CA GLU A 986 -1.89 34.66 -13.45
C GLU A 986 -1.64 33.84 -14.73
N ASN A 987 -1.52 32.51 -14.63
CA ASN A 987 -1.31 31.64 -15.80
C ASN A 987 -2.42 30.60 -15.93
N LEU A 988 -2.91 30.43 -17.15
CA LEU A 988 -3.80 29.36 -17.58
C LEU A 988 -3.01 28.34 -18.41
N HIS A 989 -2.94 27.11 -17.93
CA HIS A 989 -2.34 25.98 -18.63
C HIS A 989 -3.46 25.13 -19.26
N ILE A 990 -3.34 24.85 -20.56
CA ILE A 990 -4.27 24.01 -21.32
C ILE A 990 -3.48 22.82 -21.86
N PHE A 991 -3.79 21.62 -21.38
CA PHE A 991 -3.25 20.37 -21.90
C PHE A 991 -4.34 19.66 -22.69
N CYS A 992 -4.23 19.48 -24.01
CA CYS A 992 -5.32 18.89 -24.80
C CYS A 992 -4.86 18.07 -26.00
N ASP A 993 -5.72 17.18 -26.50
CA ASP A 993 -5.53 16.45 -27.75
C ASP A 993 -6.76 16.55 -28.64
N ASP A 994 -6.55 16.44 -29.96
CA ASP A 994 -7.62 16.41 -30.96
C ASP A 994 -7.85 15.01 -31.57
N ASN A 995 -7.41 13.97 -30.87
CA ASN A 995 -7.25 12.58 -31.32
C ASN A 995 -6.17 12.35 -32.39
N THR A 996 -5.49 13.39 -32.90
CA THR A 996 -4.37 13.25 -33.85
C THR A 996 -3.04 13.63 -33.21
N GLN A 997 -3.01 14.74 -32.46
CA GLN A 997 -1.83 15.19 -31.73
C GLN A 997 -2.24 15.84 -30.40
N ARG A 998 -1.27 15.97 -29.50
CA ARG A 998 -1.43 16.61 -28.20
C ARG A 998 -0.75 17.97 -28.22
N TYR A 999 -1.34 18.92 -27.50
CA TYR A 999 -0.96 20.30 -27.40
C TYR A 999 -0.86 20.71 -25.93
N GLU A 1000 0.07 21.61 -25.65
CA GLU A 1000 0.17 22.33 -24.39
C GLU A 1000 0.20 23.83 -24.71
N TYR A 1001 -0.70 24.58 -24.11
CA TYR A 1001 -0.75 26.04 -24.25
C TYR A 1001 -0.69 26.68 -22.88
N LYS A 1002 0.14 27.72 -22.76
CA LYS A 1002 0.26 28.53 -21.56
C LYS A 1002 -0.11 29.96 -21.91
N PHE A 1003 -1.15 30.47 -21.26
CA PHE A 1003 -1.58 31.87 -21.39
C PHE A 1003 -1.35 32.59 -20.08
N HIS A 1004 -0.77 33.78 -20.13
CA HIS A 1004 -0.84 34.73 -19.04
C HIS A 1004 -2.19 35.46 -19.09
N VAL A 1005 -2.82 35.58 -17.92
CA VAL A 1005 -4.13 36.20 -17.71
C VAL A 1005 -3.89 37.45 -16.86
N PRO A 1006 -3.78 38.64 -17.48
CA PRO A 1006 -3.55 39.86 -16.74
C PRO A 1006 -4.70 40.12 -15.75
N LEU A 1007 -4.37 40.39 -14.49
CA LEU A 1007 -5.36 40.79 -13.49
C LEU A 1007 -6.04 42.10 -13.95
N PRO A 1008 -7.37 42.22 -13.82
CA PRO A 1008 -8.03 43.48 -14.09
C PRO A 1008 -7.52 44.54 -13.10
N SER A 1009 -6.78 45.53 -13.60
CA SER A 1009 -6.36 46.68 -12.83
C SER A 1009 -7.61 47.45 -12.37
N PHE A 1010 -7.83 47.50 -11.05
CA PHE A 1010 -8.87 48.34 -10.43
C PHE A 1010 -8.41 49.79 -10.23
N GLU A 1011 -7.39 50.23 -10.97
CA GLU A 1011 -7.01 51.65 -11.00
C GLU A 1011 -7.72 52.36 -12.16
N PRO A 1012 -8.40 53.49 -11.90
CA PRO A 1012 -8.95 54.30 -12.96
C PRO A 1012 -7.80 54.81 -13.82
N ALA A 1013 -7.97 54.77 -15.14
CA ALA A 1013 -7.04 55.36 -16.09
C ALA A 1013 -6.98 56.89 -15.86
N GLU A 1014 -6.03 57.33 -15.04
CA GLU A 1014 -5.59 58.71 -14.96
C GLU A 1014 -4.17 58.82 -15.52
N GLY A 1015 -4.05 59.55 -16.63
CA GLY A 1015 -2.90 60.40 -16.92
C GLY A 1015 -1.54 59.71 -17.08
N SER A 1016 -1.19 59.41 -18.33
CA SER A 1016 0.18 59.31 -18.79
C SER A 1016 0.98 60.59 -18.45
N ALA A 1017 1.76 60.55 -17.37
CA ALA A 1017 2.84 61.52 -17.12
C ALA A 1017 3.94 60.92 -16.22
N GLY A 1018 4.97 60.37 -16.87
CA GLY A 1018 6.34 60.33 -16.34
C GLY A 1018 6.61 59.47 -15.10
N ALA A 1019 6.46 58.15 -15.18
CA ALA A 1019 7.14 57.24 -14.27
C ALA A 1019 8.46 56.80 -14.91
N THR A 1020 9.59 57.20 -14.31
CA THR A 1020 10.91 56.63 -14.61
C THR A 1020 10.87 55.12 -14.46
N VAL A 1021 11.24 54.39 -15.51
CA VAL A 1021 11.29 52.92 -15.51
C VAL A 1021 12.51 52.48 -14.68
N HIS A 1022 12.29 52.21 -13.40
CA HIS A 1022 13.30 51.59 -12.53
C HIS A 1022 13.55 50.16 -13.00
N SER A 1023 14.82 49.77 -13.14
CA SER A 1023 15.20 48.43 -13.61
C SER A 1023 15.46 47.53 -12.40
N LYS A 1024 14.55 46.59 -12.13
CA LYS A 1024 14.69 45.62 -11.03
C LYS A 1024 15.52 44.43 -11.48
N ILE A 1025 16.58 44.14 -10.74
CA ILE A 1025 17.39 42.94 -10.85
C ILE A 1025 16.83 41.92 -9.88
N THR A 1026 16.34 40.80 -10.40
CA THR A 1026 15.80 39.69 -9.60
C THR A 1026 16.79 38.53 -9.52
N ALA A 1027 16.61 37.67 -8.52
CA ALA A 1027 17.33 36.42 -8.43
C ALA A 1027 16.92 35.52 -9.62
N PRO A 1028 17.88 35.07 -10.45
CA PRO A 1028 17.58 34.20 -11.60
C PRO A 1028 17.31 32.75 -11.19
N MET A 1029 17.58 32.41 -9.93
CA MET A 1029 17.36 31.11 -9.35
C MET A 1029 17.30 31.22 -7.82
N PRO A 1030 16.66 30.26 -7.13
CA PRO A 1030 16.73 30.18 -5.69
C PRO A 1030 18.15 29.86 -5.22
N GLY A 1031 18.63 30.54 -4.19
CA GLY A 1031 20.00 30.38 -3.73
C GLY A 1031 20.28 31.15 -2.46
N LYS A 1032 21.49 30.96 -1.92
CA LYS A 1032 21.99 31.68 -0.77
C LYS A 1032 22.87 32.85 -1.21
N ILE A 1033 22.67 34.05 -0.70
CA ILE A 1033 23.54 35.18 -0.98
C ILE A 1033 24.86 34.99 -0.20
N ILE A 1034 25.94 34.73 -0.91
CA ILE A 1034 27.28 34.58 -0.30
C ILE A 1034 27.88 35.95 -0.01
N LYS A 1035 27.65 36.93 -0.90
CA LYS A 1035 28.29 38.23 -0.78
C LYS A 1035 27.55 39.31 -1.55
N VAL A 1036 27.30 40.44 -0.91
CA VAL A 1036 26.82 41.67 -1.57
C VAL A 1036 28.02 42.58 -1.84
N LEU A 1037 28.21 43.02 -3.09
CA LEU A 1037 29.38 43.80 -3.53
C LEU A 1037 29.09 45.29 -3.77
N VAL A 1038 27.82 45.69 -3.78
CA VAL A 1038 27.36 47.07 -4.00
C VAL A 1038 26.49 47.56 -2.85
N LYS A 1039 26.37 48.88 -2.70
CA LYS A 1039 25.54 49.54 -1.68
C LYS A 1039 24.55 50.50 -2.32
N ASN A 1040 23.49 50.85 -1.58
CA ASN A 1040 22.55 51.88 -1.97
C ASN A 1040 23.30 53.19 -2.27
N GLY A 1041 23.08 53.74 -3.47
CA GLY A 1041 23.72 54.95 -4.00
C GLY A 1041 24.98 54.72 -4.85
N ASP A 1042 25.49 53.49 -4.97
CA ASP A 1042 26.70 53.23 -5.76
C ASP A 1042 26.44 53.41 -7.26
N ALA A 1043 27.34 54.13 -7.94
CA ALA A 1043 27.39 54.17 -9.40
C ALA A 1043 27.99 52.86 -9.93
N ILE A 1044 27.32 52.25 -10.90
CA ILE A 1044 27.71 50.95 -11.49
C ILE A 1044 27.85 51.05 -13.00
N THR A 1045 28.81 50.30 -13.55
CA THR A 1045 28.96 50.13 -15.01
C THR A 1045 28.37 48.79 -15.45
N ALA A 1046 27.97 48.68 -16.72
CA ALA A 1046 27.55 47.42 -17.32
C ALA A 1046 28.61 46.32 -17.09
N GLU A 1047 28.16 45.09 -16.87
CA GLU A 1047 28.94 43.89 -16.50
C GLU A 1047 29.65 43.93 -15.14
N GLN A 1048 29.49 45.01 -14.35
CA GLN A 1048 30.06 45.08 -13.01
C GLN A 1048 29.37 44.07 -12.06
N PRO A 1049 30.13 43.23 -11.34
CA PRO A 1049 29.59 42.35 -10.30
C PRO A 1049 28.88 43.14 -9.19
N MET A 1050 27.63 42.78 -8.90
CA MET A 1050 26.83 43.40 -7.85
C MET A 1050 26.70 42.50 -6.61
N LEU A 1051 26.55 41.20 -6.79
CA LEU A 1051 26.43 40.23 -5.70
C LEU A 1051 26.79 38.82 -6.18
N ILE A 1052 27.12 37.94 -5.22
CA ILE A 1052 27.50 36.55 -5.43
C ILE A 1052 26.50 35.69 -4.66
N MET A 1053 25.89 34.76 -5.38
CA MET A 1053 24.93 33.80 -4.88
C MET A 1053 25.52 32.39 -4.99
N GLU A 1054 25.25 31.52 -4.03
CA GLU A 1054 25.52 30.09 -4.12
C GLU A 1054 24.20 29.35 -4.37
N ALA A 1055 24.17 28.60 -5.45
CA ALA A 1055 23.11 27.65 -5.76
C ALA A 1055 23.77 26.37 -6.29
N MET A 1056 23.22 25.20 -5.94
CA MET A 1056 23.78 23.90 -6.36
C MET A 1056 25.29 23.70 -6.08
N LYS A 1057 25.83 24.28 -4.99
CA LYS A 1057 27.28 24.28 -4.66
C LYS A 1057 28.17 25.01 -5.69
N MET A 1058 27.58 25.88 -6.50
CA MET A 1058 28.26 26.75 -7.45
C MET A 1058 27.98 28.22 -7.13
N GLU A 1059 29.01 29.05 -7.25
CA GLU A 1059 28.89 30.50 -7.11
C GLU A 1059 28.46 31.13 -8.44
N HIS A 1060 27.36 31.88 -8.40
CA HIS A 1060 26.81 32.67 -9.49
C HIS A 1060 27.02 34.16 -9.19
N VAL A 1061 27.71 34.86 -10.09
CA VAL A 1061 27.97 36.30 -9.97
C VAL A 1061 26.88 37.05 -10.72
N ILE A 1062 26.05 37.80 -10.01
CA ILE A 1062 25.01 38.65 -10.61
C ILE A 1062 25.65 39.99 -10.99
N ARG A 1063 25.51 40.35 -12.27
CA ARG A 1063 26.16 41.51 -12.90
C ARG A 1063 25.15 42.56 -13.33
N ALA A 1064 25.61 43.81 -13.37
CA ALA A 1064 24.81 44.94 -13.84
C ALA A 1064 24.56 44.85 -15.36
N PRO A 1065 23.31 44.87 -15.85
CA PRO A 1065 23.01 44.75 -17.28
C PRO A 1065 23.30 46.04 -18.06
N LYS A 1066 23.37 47.18 -17.38
CA LYS A 1066 23.65 48.50 -17.96
C LYS A 1066 24.33 49.41 -16.94
N ASN A 1067 24.85 50.54 -17.41
CA ASN A 1067 25.32 51.60 -16.53
C ASN A 1067 24.12 52.22 -15.77
N GLY A 1068 24.29 52.56 -14.51
CA GLY A 1068 23.25 53.18 -13.69
C GLY A 1068 23.73 53.46 -12.26
N SER A 1069 22.80 53.75 -11.36
CA SER A 1069 23.07 53.81 -9.92
C SER A 1069 22.17 52.84 -9.15
N VAL A 1070 22.73 52.21 -8.12
CA VAL A 1070 21.97 51.33 -7.23
C VAL A 1070 21.04 52.18 -6.37
N ARG A 1071 19.73 52.01 -6.54
CA ARG A 1071 18.74 52.69 -5.71
C ARG A 1071 18.63 52.01 -4.35
N GLU A 1072 18.40 50.71 -4.37
CA GLU A 1072 18.15 49.91 -3.17
C GLU A 1072 18.56 48.46 -3.37
N VAL A 1073 19.15 47.85 -2.34
CA VAL A 1073 19.48 46.43 -2.25
C VAL A 1073 18.52 45.78 -1.23
N PHE A 1074 17.88 44.69 -1.64
CA PHE A 1074 16.79 44.03 -0.90
C PHE A 1074 17.19 42.72 -0.22
N CYS A 1075 18.48 42.37 -0.26
CA CYS A 1075 19.01 41.13 0.32
C CYS A 1075 20.31 41.40 1.10
N GLU A 1076 20.53 40.64 2.17
CA GLU A 1076 21.74 40.66 2.98
C GLU A 1076 22.63 39.42 2.73
N GLN A 1077 23.87 39.46 3.23
CA GLN A 1077 24.72 38.27 3.21
C GLN A 1077 24.11 37.16 4.07
N ASP A 1078 24.21 35.92 3.58
CA ASP A 1078 23.62 34.71 4.13
C ASP A 1078 22.09 34.56 3.96
N ASP A 1079 21.41 35.52 3.34
CA ASP A 1079 19.98 35.40 3.02
C ASP A 1079 19.72 34.31 1.98
N PHE A 1080 18.61 33.60 2.16
CA PHE A 1080 18.07 32.69 1.16
C PHE A 1080 16.96 33.38 0.37
N VAL A 1081 17.14 33.43 -0.95
CA VAL A 1081 16.21 34.08 -1.88
C VAL A 1081 15.57 33.05 -2.80
N THR A 1082 14.32 33.26 -3.19
CA THR A 1082 13.61 32.44 -4.19
C THR A 1082 13.79 33.00 -5.59
N ASP A 1083 13.46 32.22 -6.62
CA ASP A 1083 13.40 32.71 -7.99
C ASP A 1083 12.50 33.94 -8.10
N GLY A 1084 12.90 34.92 -8.92
CA GLY A 1084 12.18 36.17 -9.14
C GLY A 1084 12.23 37.16 -7.97
N HIS A 1085 12.86 36.83 -6.84
CA HIS A 1085 13.00 37.75 -5.71
C HIS A 1085 13.83 38.98 -6.13
N VAL A 1086 13.34 40.20 -5.89
CA VAL A 1086 14.08 41.42 -6.25
C VAL A 1086 15.31 41.51 -5.36
N LEU A 1087 16.49 41.58 -5.97
CA LEU A 1087 17.78 41.69 -5.26
C LEU A 1087 18.27 43.13 -5.21
N VAL A 1088 18.22 43.83 -6.35
CA VAL A 1088 18.72 45.20 -6.48
C VAL A 1088 17.80 45.99 -7.43
N GLU A 1089 17.43 47.21 -7.07
CA GLU A 1089 16.75 48.14 -7.97
C GLU A 1089 17.73 49.20 -8.47
N LEU A 1090 17.71 49.47 -9.77
CA LEU A 1090 18.59 50.42 -10.46
C LEU A 1090 17.81 51.61 -11.01
N ASP A 1091 18.43 52.78 -10.95
CA ASP A 1091 18.00 54.02 -11.63
C ASP A 1091 18.67 54.20 -13.01
#